data_AF-A0A8C4X458-F1
#
_entry.id   AF-A0A8C4X458-F1
#
_cell.length_a   1.000
_cell.length_b   1.000
_cell.length_c   1.000
_cell.angle_alpha   90.00
_cell.angle_beta   90.00
_cell.angle_gamma   90.00
#
_symmetry.space_group_name_H-M   'P 1'
#
loop_
_entity.id
_entity.type
_entity.pdbx_description
1 polymer ?
#
loop_
_entity_poly.entity_id
_entity_poly.type
_entity_poly.pdbx_seq_one_letter_code
_entity_poly.pdbx_strand_id
1 'polypeptide(L)'
;MVSGTALIYDEEMTRYRLLWDYPVCSIEVPERLSVSYSELQIQGLVERCISVPVREATEEEILLAHSQDFLEAIKTTQNMDVEQLKAFASQFQDVYFHQNIYHCAKLALGATLQLVDAVMTKKVRNGIALVRPPGHHSQHSAANGFCIFNNVAIAALYAKKMFDLKRILIVDWDIHHGQGTQYFFEDDPSVLYFSWHRYENQEFWPNLPESDYSTVGKGKGAGFNVNVPWNKFNPELVLISAGFDSAINDPEGKMCATPACFAHLTHLLMSLAEGKICAVLEGGYDLHSLSHCICHTVKAFLGDPVPHLLNISSPCDSALESIQNVRAVHQQHWAFLRSLPISMKHQNVNDDKKLEQFCNEEIHTSSPNYCPLPPKRTAVALLGEKIELPDRCLKINLDSVPSDEIWSFKDSTVEGQKDSLHLQKNLCSVMMKIFQKEVQNGLAAVPCLLEAIKAVLSFCTTCANSVSRILVLYLGDKDYPVSLEDDGNLLLIQMSTKKLKGRESKYHIPIFLPKEGNNVKGVLHALFSLILPVAYMYNPDLVVTALSCQSGVDKKILNQLTSLLQGLAEGQLLCLIHDPEVSFLEDTICSLLGDPILPVTDGVLQGEAIQEVEQQRQRLQEQWGILKTQVTRTEYS
;
A
#
# COMPACT_ATOMS: atom_id res chain seq x y z
N MET A 1 17.95 8.28 11.08
CA MET A 1 17.07 8.37 9.88
C MET A 1 15.85 9.22 10.23
N VAL A 2 15.00 9.56 9.25
CA VAL A 2 13.75 10.31 9.51
C VAL A 2 12.69 9.36 10.08
N SER A 3 11.93 9.83 11.06
CA SER A 3 10.97 9.06 11.84
C SER A 3 9.78 9.91 12.27
N GLY A 4 8.69 9.27 12.68
CA GLY A 4 7.47 9.93 13.12
C GLY A 4 6.52 10.30 11.98
N THR A 5 5.25 10.39 12.33
CA THR A 5 4.11 10.63 11.45
C THR A 5 3.47 11.94 11.85
N ALA A 6 3.29 12.88 10.91
CA ALA A 6 2.53 14.09 11.19
C ALA A 6 1.02 13.79 11.25
N LEU A 7 0.35 14.39 12.22
CA LEU A 7 -1.10 14.51 12.24
C LEU A 7 -1.45 16.00 12.29
N ILE A 8 -2.24 16.45 11.31
CA ILE A 8 -2.70 17.83 11.21
C ILE A 8 -4.23 17.83 11.25
N TYR A 9 -4.77 18.62 12.17
CA TYR A 9 -6.20 18.77 12.45
C TYR A 9 -6.42 20.13 13.11
N ASP A 10 -7.56 20.76 12.86
CA ASP A 10 -8.05 21.91 13.63
C ASP A 10 -9.58 21.89 13.68
N GLU A 11 -10.15 22.21 14.85
CA GLU A 11 -11.60 22.21 15.06
C GLU A 11 -12.30 23.31 14.23
N GLU A 12 -11.60 24.37 13.81
CA GLU A 12 -12.14 25.42 12.94
C GLU A 12 -12.64 24.87 11.59
N MET A 13 -12.06 23.78 11.09
CA MET A 13 -12.54 23.09 9.87
C MET A 13 -13.86 22.32 10.07
N THR A 14 -14.36 22.22 11.31
CA THR A 14 -15.73 21.77 11.61
C THR A 14 -16.74 22.92 11.53
N ARG A 15 -16.30 24.19 11.56
CA ARG A 15 -17.15 25.37 11.76
C ARG A 15 -17.76 25.92 10.46
N TYR A 16 -18.11 25.02 9.54
CA TYR A 16 -18.98 25.28 8.39
C TYR A 16 -19.85 24.05 8.09
N ARG A 17 -21.11 24.29 7.70
CA ARG A 17 -22.11 23.26 7.37
C ARG A 17 -23.11 23.77 6.32
N LEU A 18 -23.85 22.86 5.70
CA LEU A 18 -24.99 23.18 4.84
C LEU A 18 -26.09 23.93 5.63
N LEU A 19 -26.63 25.01 5.05
CA LEU A 19 -27.59 25.92 5.71
C LEU A 19 -29.03 25.83 5.17
N TRP A 20 -29.29 25.00 4.17
CA TRP A 20 -30.60 24.82 3.53
C TRP A 20 -30.79 23.34 3.13
N ASP A 21 -32.03 22.94 2.83
CA ASP A 21 -32.29 21.60 2.30
C ASP A 21 -31.69 21.44 0.89
N TYR A 22 -30.71 20.55 0.77
CA TYR A 22 -30.08 20.11 -0.48
C TYR A 22 -29.53 18.69 -0.26
N PRO A 23 -30.31 17.63 -0.56
CA PRO A 23 -29.99 16.26 -0.14
C PRO A 23 -28.61 15.76 -0.59
N VAL A 24 -28.16 16.10 -1.81
CA VAL A 24 -26.83 15.71 -2.33
C VAL A 24 -25.70 16.24 -1.44
N CYS A 25 -25.82 17.46 -0.93
CA CYS A 25 -24.83 18.07 -0.03
C CYS A 25 -25.00 17.69 1.45
N SER A 26 -26.05 16.94 1.82
CA SER A 26 -26.38 16.66 3.22
C SER A 26 -25.45 15.68 3.92
N ILE A 27 -24.62 14.96 3.14
CA ILE A 27 -23.63 13.98 3.62
C ILE A 27 -22.29 14.63 4.06
N GLU A 28 -21.95 15.82 3.55
CA GLU A 28 -20.67 16.47 3.82
C GLU A 28 -20.76 17.33 5.11
N VAL A 29 -20.69 16.63 6.25
CA VAL A 29 -20.98 17.19 7.58
C VAL A 29 -19.74 17.41 8.47
N PRO A 30 -19.75 18.39 9.40
CA PRO A 30 -18.70 18.62 10.40
C PRO A 30 -18.23 17.37 11.15
N GLU A 31 -19.17 16.47 11.44
CA GLU A 31 -18.98 15.24 12.20
C GLU A 31 -17.98 14.28 11.52
N ARG A 32 -17.77 14.39 10.20
CA ARG A 32 -16.73 13.66 9.46
C ARG A 32 -15.33 13.89 10.06
N LEU A 33 -15.04 15.12 10.49
CA LEU A 33 -13.77 15.44 11.15
C LEU A 33 -13.76 15.10 12.64
N SER A 34 -14.79 15.47 13.38
CA SER A 34 -14.78 15.33 14.84
C SER A 34 -14.85 13.87 15.29
N VAL A 35 -15.61 13.01 14.59
CA VAL A 35 -15.63 11.56 14.86
C VAL A 35 -14.27 10.93 14.52
N SER A 36 -13.69 11.27 13.36
CA SER A 36 -12.38 10.75 12.94
C SER A 36 -11.24 11.12 13.88
N TYR A 37 -11.20 12.37 14.36
CA TYR A 37 -10.21 12.78 15.36
C TYR A 37 -10.48 12.13 16.74
N SER A 38 -11.75 12.04 17.15
CA SER A 38 -12.11 11.37 18.41
C SER A 38 -11.70 9.90 18.44
N GLU A 39 -11.89 9.17 17.33
CA GLU A 39 -11.50 7.76 17.24
C GLU A 39 -9.98 7.57 17.26
N LEU A 40 -9.21 8.47 16.62
CA LEU A 40 -7.75 8.50 16.76
C LEU A 40 -7.31 8.72 18.22
N GLN A 41 -8.05 9.52 19.02
CA GLN A 41 -7.77 9.69 20.45
C GLN A 41 -8.16 8.45 21.26
N ILE A 42 -9.33 7.84 20.99
CA ILE A 42 -9.80 6.61 21.64
C ILE A 42 -8.81 5.46 21.43
N GLN A 43 -8.22 5.35 20.25
CA GLN A 43 -7.20 4.33 19.93
C GLN A 43 -5.76 4.73 20.31
N GLY A 44 -5.54 5.87 20.99
CA GLY A 44 -4.23 6.33 21.45
C GLY A 44 -3.24 6.64 20.32
N LEU A 45 -3.75 7.06 19.15
CA LEU A 45 -2.96 7.31 17.94
C LEU A 45 -2.51 8.77 17.84
N VAL A 46 -3.26 9.72 18.42
CA VAL A 46 -2.90 11.15 18.43
C VAL A 46 -1.60 11.39 19.21
N GLU A 47 -1.47 10.75 20.38
CA GLU A 47 -0.31 10.84 21.28
C GLU A 47 0.97 10.24 20.67
N ARG A 48 0.81 9.39 19.65
CA ARG A 48 1.88 8.74 18.89
C ARG A 48 2.31 9.55 17.66
N CYS A 49 1.46 10.48 17.21
CA CYS A 49 1.73 11.34 16.08
C CYS A 49 2.43 12.64 16.51
N ILE A 50 3.14 13.26 15.57
CA ILE A 50 3.68 14.60 15.73
C ILE A 50 2.60 15.58 15.28
N SER A 51 1.95 16.25 16.24
CA SER A 51 1.01 17.32 15.93
C SER A 51 1.75 18.45 15.21
N VAL A 52 1.25 18.85 14.04
CA VAL A 52 1.74 19.99 13.27
C VAL A 52 0.57 20.98 13.14
N PRO A 53 0.76 22.27 13.49
CA PRO A 53 -0.33 23.25 13.47
C PRO A 53 -0.75 23.58 12.03
N VAL A 54 -2.04 23.87 11.85
CA VAL A 54 -2.55 24.45 10.61
C VAL A 54 -2.04 25.88 10.40
N ARG A 55 -2.19 26.38 9.18
CA ARG A 55 -2.07 27.80 8.83
C ARG A 55 -3.11 28.12 7.76
N GLU A 56 -3.38 29.39 7.52
CA GLU A 56 -4.01 29.76 6.25
C GLU A 56 -3.03 29.60 5.08
N ALA A 57 -3.54 29.15 3.94
CA ALA A 57 -2.88 29.33 2.66
C ALA A 57 -2.91 30.81 2.22
N THR A 58 -1.82 31.25 1.61
CA THR A 58 -1.70 32.58 1.00
C THR A 58 -2.40 32.64 -0.36
N GLU A 59 -2.70 33.85 -0.85
CA GLU A 59 -3.31 34.01 -2.17
C GLU A 59 -2.34 33.52 -3.27
N GLU A 60 -1.04 33.75 -3.12
CA GLU A 60 0.01 33.26 -4.04
C GLU A 60 0.21 31.73 -4.04
N GLU A 61 -0.32 31.02 -3.03
CA GLU A 61 -0.40 29.56 -3.00
C GLU A 61 -1.69 29.06 -3.67
N ILE A 62 -2.83 29.71 -3.43
CA ILE A 62 -4.10 29.38 -4.10
C ILE A 62 -3.99 29.61 -5.61
N LEU A 63 -3.36 30.72 -6.02
CA LEU A 63 -3.10 31.10 -7.41
C LEU A 63 -2.04 30.22 -8.12
N LEU A 64 -1.51 29.18 -7.46
CA LEU A 64 -0.76 28.12 -8.17
C LEU A 64 -1.69 27.29 -9.08
N ALA A 65 -2.95 27.10 -8.65
CA ALA A 65 -3.94 26.30 -9.37
C ALA A 65 -5.19 27.09 -9.76
N HIS A 66 -5.59 28.09 -8.99
CA HIS A 66 -6.86 28.81 -9.23
C HIS A 66 -6.68 30.15 -9.94
N SER A 67 -7.71 30.57 -10.67
CA SER A 67 -7.74 31.91 -11.29
C SER A 67 -8.04 33.00 -10.24
N GLN A 68 -7.58 34.22 -10.50
CA GLN A 68 -7.86 35.38 -9.64
C GLN A 68 -9.36 35.63 -9.53
N ASP A 69 -10.09 35.56 -10.65
CA ASP A 69 -11.53 35.82 -10.69
C ASP A 69 -12.31 34.83 -9.81
N PHE A 70 -11.91 33.54 -9.79
CA PHE A 70 -12.49 32.54 -8.92
C PHE A 70 -12.12 32.78 -7.45
N LEU A 71 -10.85 33.08 -7.13
CA LEU A 71 -10.42 33.42 -5.78
C LEU A 71 -11.19 34.64 -5.21
N GLU A 72 -11.33 35.72 -5.98
CA GLU A 72 -12.12 36.89 -5.57
C GLU A 72 -13.61 36.54 -5.40
N ALA A 73 -14.18 35.73 -6.30
CA ALA A 73 -15.54 35.26 -6.16
C ALA A 73 -15.74 34.47 -4.84
N ILE A 74 -14.86 33.52 -4.52
CA ILE A 74 -14.92 32.78 -3.25
C ILE A 74 -14.73 33.71 -2.05
N LYS A 75 -13.82 34.71 -2.11
CA LYS A 75 -13.63 35.72 -1.05
C LYS A 75 -14.91 36.48 -0.71
N THR A 76 -15.79 36.76 -1.68
CA THR A 76 -17.05 37.47 -1.40
C THR A 76 -18.03 36.69 -0.53
N THR A 77 -17.97 35.35 -0.51
CA THR A 77 -18.91 34.47 0.22
C THR A 77 -18.96 34.74 1.73
N GLN A 78 -17.88 35.25 2.33
CA GLN A 78 -17.84 35.60 3.75
C GLN A 78 -18.86 36.67 4.16
N ASN A 79 -19.28 37.51 3.21
CA ASN A 79 -20.16 38.66 3.43
C ASN A 79 -21.60 38.41 2.94
N MET A 80 -21.90 37.19 2.47
CA MET A 80 -23.20 36.84 1.91
C MET A 80 -24.22 36.40 2.97
N ASP A 81 -25.49 36.72 2.76
CA ASP A 81 -26.60 36.06 3.46
C ASP A 81 -26.89 34.64 2.91
N VAL A 82 -27.84 33.92 3.53
CA VAL A 82 -28.11 32.51 3.16
C VAL A 82 -28.70 32.36 1.76
N GLU A 83 -29.54 33.29 1.30
CA GLU A 83 -30.11 33.23 -0.05
C GLU A 83 -29.06 33.66 -1.10
N GLN A 84 -28.18 34.60 -0.77
CA GLN A 84 -27.02 34.95 -1.58
C GLN A 84 -26.03 33.77 -1.71
N LEU A 85 -25.71 33.08 -0.61
CA LEU A 85 -24.87 31.87 -0.62
C LEU A 85 -25.49 30.75 -1.46
N LYS A 86 -26.81 30.57 -1.39
CA LYS A 86 -27.54 29.56 -2.17
C LYS A 86 -27.60 29.91 -3.67
N ALA A 87 -27.78 31.18 -4.01
CA ALA A 87 -27.69 31.66 -5.39
C ALA A 87 -26.25 31.58 -5.94
N PHE A 88 -25.24 31.78 -5.08
CA PHE A 88 -23.84 31.57 -5.42
C PHE A 88 -23.53 30.09 -5.67
N ALA A 89 -23.98 29.20 -4.77
CA ALA A 89 -23.85 27.74 -4.91
C ALA A 89 -24.46 27.23 -6.22
N SER A 90 -25.61 27.76 -6.66
CA SER A 90 -26.28 27.33 -7.91
C SER A 90 -25.54 27.64 -9.22
N GLN A 91 -24.39 28.31 -9.16
CA GLN A 91 -23.49 28.49 -10.31
C GLN A 91 -22.51 27.31 -10.48
N PHE A 92 -22.47 26.40 -9.51
CA PHE A 92 -21.56 25.27 -9.41
C PHE A 92 -22.35 23.96 -9.26
N GLN A 93 -21.66 22.82 -9.40
CA GLN A 93 -22.27 21.49 -9.31
C GLN A 93 -21.96 20.84 -7.95
N ASP A 94 -23.02 20.44 -7.24
CA ASP A 94 -22.99 19.61 -6.04
C ASP A 94 -22.00 20.10 -4.97
N VAL A 95 -22.12 21.39 -4.66
CA VAL A 95 -21.35 22.10 -3.63
C VAL A 95 -22.26 23.10 -2.92
N TYR A 96 -21.97 23.40 -1.65
CA TYR A 96 -22.63 24.44 -0.88
C TYR A 96 -21.62 25.44 -0.32
N PHE A 97 -22.10 26.62 0.07
CA PHE A 97 -21.27 27.67 0.67
C PHE A 97 -21.83 28.13 2.01
N HIS A 98 -20.93 28.63 2.86
CA HIS A 98 -21.16 29.09 4.23
C HIS A 98 -20.21 30.26 4.49
N GLN A 99 -20.55 31.25 5.32
CA GLN A 99 -19.72 32.45 5.50
C GLN A 99 -18.28 32.14 5.99
N ASN A 100 -18.11 31.01 6.68
CA ASN A 100 -16.79 30.53 7.13
C ASN A 100 -16.03 29.66 6.11
N ILE A 101 -16.67 29.20 5.01
CA ILE A 101 -16.09 28.13 4.17
C ILE A 101 -14.80 28.55 3.46
N TYR A 102 -14.64 29.83 3.09
CA TYR A 102 -13.38 30.34 2.54
C TYR A 102 -12.23 30.32 3.57
N HIS A 103 -12.53 30.59 4.86
CA HIS A 103 -11.54 30.47 5.94
C HIS A 103 -11.17 28.99 6.16
N CYS A 104 -12.16 28.10 6.28
CA CYS A 104 -11.93 26.66 6.39
C CYS A 104 -11.16 26.11 5.17
N ALA A 105 -11.43 26.56 3.94
CA ALA A 105 -10.70 26.17 2.73
C ALA A 105 -9.24 26.66 2.72
N LYS A 106 -8.97 27.87 3.24
CA LYS A 106 -7.59 28.32 3.47
C LYS A 106 -6.87 27.48 4.53
N LEU A 107 -7.56 27.05 5.58
CA LEU A 107 -7.00 26.17 6.61
C LEU A 107 -6.75 24.76 6.08
N ALA A 108 -7.67 24.19 5.29
CA ALA A 108 -7.53 22.90 4.64
C ALA A 108 -6.31 22.86 3.72
N LEU A 109 -6.18 23.84 2.83
CA LEU A 109 -5.04 23.96 1.95
C LEU A 109 -3.73 24.22 2.73
N GLY A 110 -3.74 25.15 3.70
CA GLY A 110 -2.55 25.47 4.48
C GLY A 110 -2.09 24.32 5.39
N ALA A 111 -3.01 23.50 5.88
CA ALA A 111 -2.73 22.23 6.56
C ALA A 111 -2.03 21.25 5.62
N THR A 112 -2.54 21.07 4.40
CA THR A 112 -1.90 20.23 3.37
C THR A 112 -0.49 20.72 3.01
N LEU A 113 -0.27 22.04 2.90
CA LEU A 113 1.06 22.59 2.64
C LEU A 113 2.02 22.42 3.83
N GLN A 114 1.53 22.57 5.07
CA GLN A 114 2.31 22.26 6.28
C GLN A 114 2.74 20.78 6.35
N LEU A 115 1.91 19.86 5.84
CA LEU A 115 2.26 18.44 5.74
C LEU A 115 3.40 18.21 4.74
N VAL A 116 3.30 18.80 3.54
CA VAL A 116 4.36 18.76 2.51
C VAL A 116 5.65 19.35 3.06
N ASP A 117 5.59 20.52 3.70
CA ASP A 117 6.76 21.13 4.34
C ASP A 117 7.38 20.21 5.40
N ALA A 118 6.57 19.57 6.26
CA ALA A 118 7.06 18.70 7.32
C ALA A 118 7.76 17.44 6.78
N VAL A 119 7.21 16.82 5.74
CA VAL A 119 7.80 15.65 5.07
C VAL A 119 9.04 16.02 4.26
N MET A 120 8.95 17.06 3.42
CA MET A 120 10.04 17.45 2.50
C MET A 120 11.23 18.09 3.25
N THR A 121 10.99 18.82 4.34
CA THR A 121 12.07 19.30 5.23
C THR A 121 12.56 18.24 6.23
N LYS A 122 12.09 16.98 6.11
CA LYS A 122 12.54 15.82 6.90
C LYS A 122 12.32 15.96 8.42
N LYS A 123 11.29 16.72 8.84
CA LYS A 123 10.84 16.80 10.24
C LYS A 123 10.06 15.56 10.65
N VAL A 124 9.26 15.03 9.73
CA VAL A 124 8.52 13.77 9.83
C VAL A 124 8.82 12.90 8.60
N ARG A 125 8.51 11.61 8.66
CA ARG A 125 8.67 10.70 7.52
C ARG A 125 7.48 10.79 6.56
N ASN A 126 6.28 10.76 7.13
CA ASN A 126 4.98 10.73 6.46
C ASN A 126 3.95 11.48 7.33
N GLY A 127 2.70 11.54 6.88
CA GLY A 127 1.60 12.00 7.74
C GLY A 127 0.26 12.12 7.02
N ILE A 128 -0.75 12.55 7.78
CA ILE A 128 -2.11 12.81 7.31
C ILE A 128 -2.60 14.19 7.75
N ALA A 129 -3.28 14.90 6.85
CA ALA A 129 -4.02 16.11 7.12
C ALA A 129 -5.53 15.79 7.10
N LEU A 130 -6.16 15.88 8.28
CA LEU A 130 -7.60 15.76 8.44
C LEU A 130 -8.23 17.14 8.20
N VAL A 131 -8.71 17.34 6.97
CA VAL A 131 -9.15 18.64 6.46
C VAL A 131 -10.60 18.61 5.97
N ARG A 132 -11.24 19.79 6.01
CA ARG A 132 -12.54 20.08 5.37
C ARG A 132 -12.56 21.56 4.97
N PRO A 133 -13.03 21.95 3.78
CA PRO A 133 -13.59 21.10 2.70
C PRO A 133 -12.54 20.22 1.98
N PRO A 134 -13.01 19.18 1.27
CA PRO A 134 -12.18 18.41 0.34
C PRO A 134 -11.69 19.27 -0.85
N GLY A 135 -10.84 18.69 -1.70
CA GLY A 135 -10.15 19.38 -2.78
C GLY A 135 -10.21 18.73 -4.16
N HIS A 136 -10.13 17.40 -4.30
CA HIS A 136 -9.79 16.77 -5.59
C HIS A 136 -10.73 17.06 -6.79
N HIS A 137 -11.99 17.44 -6.55
CA HIS A 137 -12.91 17.86 -7.62
C HIS A 137 -12.78 19.32 -8.06
N SER A 138 -12.19 20.18 -7.23
CA SER A 138 -12.05 21.62 -7.49
C SER A 138 -11.18 21.88 -8.72
N GLN A 139 -11.63 22.81 -9.57
CA GLN A 139 -11.07 23.11 -10.90
C GLN A 139 -10.56 24.56 -10.94
N HIS A 140 -9.74 24.91 -11.94
CA HIS A 140 -9.06 26.21 -12.09
C HIS A 140 -9.95 27.45 -11.84
N SER A 141 -11.24 27.37 -12.19
CA SER A 141 -12.21 28.47 -11.97
C SER A 141 -13.57 27.98 -11.42
N ALA A 142 -13.63 26.80 -10.81
CA ALA A 142 -14.90 26.24 -10.34
C ALA A 142 -14.78 25.37 -9.08
N ALA A 143 -15.71 25.60 -8.14
CA ALA A 143 -16.01 24.65 -7.08
C ALA A 143 -16.89 23.52 -7.66
N ASN A 144 -16.74 22.31 -7.13
CA ASN A 144 -17.41 21.11 -7.63
C ASN A 144 -17.36 20.01 -6.55
N GLY A 145 -18.40 19.18 -6.38
CA GLY A 145 -18.35 18.00 -5.50
C GLY A 145 -17.86 18.31 -4.08
N PHE A 146 -18.52 19.25 -3.42
CA PHE A 146 -18.14 19.83 -2.11
C PHE A 146 -16.76 20.52 -2.03
N CYS A 147 -15.91 20.43 -3.05
CA CYS A 147 -14.54 20.94 -3.06
C CYS A 147 -14.49 22.42 -3.44
N ILE A 148 -13.74 23.21 -2.66
CA ILE A 148 -13.57 24.66 -2.89
C ILE A 148 -12.25 24.97 -3.59
N PHE A 149 -11.12 24.60 -2.98
CA PHE A 149 -9.79 24.69 -3.59
C PHE A 149 -9.15 23.30 -3.65
N ASN A 150 -8.52 22.96 -4.76
CA ASN A 150 -7.86 21.66 -4.93
C ASN A 150 -6.59 21.53 -4.08
N ASN A 151 -6.78 21.04 -2.86
CA ASN A 151 -5.74 20.82 -1.85
C ASN A 151 -4.53 20.05 -2.41
N VAL A 152 -4.76 18.92 -3.07
CA VAL A 152 -3.72 17.99 -3.51
C VAL A 152 -3.02 18.47 -4.79
N ALA A 153 -3.73 19.08 -5.74
CA ALA A 153 -3.10 19.68 -6.92
C ALA A 153 -2.19 20.87 -6.54
N ILE A 154 -2.64 21.74 -5.64
CA ILE A 154 -1.81 22.85 -5.14
C ILE A 154 -0.61 22.30 -4.36
N ALA A 155 -0.78 21.23 -3.58
CA ALA A 155 0.33 20.56 -2.89
C ALA A 155 1.42 20.05 -3.87
N ALA A 156 1.03 19.45 -4.99
CA ALA A 156 1.97 19.02 -6.03
C ALA A 156 2.69 20.22 -6.70
N LEU A 157 1.95 21.26 -7.05
CA LEU A 157 2.49 22.48 -7.68
C LEU A 157 3.42 23.24 -6.72
N TYR A 158 3.06 23.35 -5.45
CA TYR A 158 3.89 23.90 -4.37
C TYR A 158 5.15 23.06 -4.19
N ALA A 159 5.05 21.73 -4.11
CA ALA A 159 6.21 20.86 -3.94
C ALA A 159 7.20 20.96 -5.12
N LYS A 160 6.70 21.06 -6.36
CA LYS A 160 7.52 21.35 -7.55
C LYS A 160 8.19 22.74 -7.46
N LYS A 161 7.46 23.77 -7.04
CA LYS A 161 7.95 25.16 -6.94
C LYS A 161 8.98 25.37 -5.82
N MET A 162 8.78 24.74 -4.67
CA MET A 162 9.54 25.00 -3.44
C MET A 162 10.67 23.99 -3.18
N PHE A 163 10.54 22.75 -3.65
CA PHE A 163 11.54 21.68 -3.47
C PHE A 163 12.11 21.15 -4.80
N ASP A 164 11.84 21.84 -5.91
CA ASP A 164 12.31 21.54 -7.27
C ASP A 164 11.99 20.10 -7.77
N LEU A 165 10.94 19.47 -7.25
CA LEU A 165 10.58 18.09 -7.58
C LEU A 165 10.27 17.90 -9.07
N LYS A 166 10.69 16.74 -9.60
CA LYS A 166 10.58 16.38 -11.02
C LYS A 166 9.59 15.23 -11.26
N ARG A 167 9.25 14.46 -10.22
CA ARG A 167 8.34 13.31 -10.28
C ARG A 167 7.50 13.23 -9.01
N ILE A 168 6.26 13.67 -9.05
CA ILE A 168 5.28 13.48 -7.97
C ILE A 168 4.28 12.40 -8.39
N LEU A 169 3.91 11.51 -7.47
CA LEU A 169 2.79 10.61 -7.66
C LEU A 169 1.60 11.14 -6.84
N ILE A 170 0.44 11.25 -7.46
CA ILE A 170 -0.84 11.42 -6.77
C ILE A 170 -1.59 10.09 -6.87
N VAL A 171 -2.01 9.55 -5.73
CA VAL A 171 -2.90 8.39 -5.64
C VAL A 171 -4.23 8.88 -5.12
N ASP A 172 -5.24 8.86 -5.97
CA ASP A 172 -6.63 9.10 -5.59
C ASP A 172 -7.32 7.76 -5.34
N TRP A 173 -7.72 7.53 -4.09
CA TRP A 173 -8.43 6.31 -3.68
C TRP A 173 -9.85 6.58 -3.17
N ASP A 174 -10.31 7.83 -3.27
CA ASP A 174 -11.71 8.21 -3.15
C ASP A 174 -12.56 7.39 -4.16
N ILE A 175 -13.86 7.24 -3.92
CA ILE A 175 -14.73 6.52 -4.85
C ILE A 175 -15.21 7.39 -6.02
N HIS A 176 -14.99 8.70 -5.97
CA HIS A 176 -15.31 9.64 -7.03
C HIS A 176 -14.06 10.00 -7.84
N HIS A 177 -14.22 10.25 -9.15
CA HIS A 177 -13.11 10.68 -9.98
C HIS A 177 -12.72 12.13 -9.65
N GLY A 178 -11.49 12.34 -9.17
CA GLY A 178 -10.89 13.67 -8.95
C GLY A 178 -10.56 14.38 -10.26
N GLN A 179 -11.58 14.65 -11.09
CA GLN A 179 -11.48 15.30 -12.39
C GLN A 179 -10.74 16.64 -12.34
N GLY A 180 -10.94 17.41 -11.27
CA GLY A 180 -10.20 18.65 -11.02
C GLY A 180 -8.68 18.42 -10.98
N THR A 181 -8.24 17.40 -10.24
CA THR A 181 -6.82 16.99 -10.16
C THR A 181 -6.31 16.47 -11.50
N GLN A 182 -7.09 15.67 -12.23
CA GLN A 182 -6.77 15.22 -13.58
C GLN A 182 -6.52 16.41 -14.53
N TYR A 183 -7.43 17.39 -14.57
CA TYR A 183 -7.31 18.56 -15.45
C TYR A 183 -6.05 19.39 -15.17
N PHE A 184 -5.57 19.46 -13.91
CA PHE A 184 -4.36 20.21 -13.56
C PHE A 184 -3.06 19.59 -14.08
N PHE A 185 -3.02 18.28 -14.34
CA PHE A 185 -1.80 17.55 -14.73
C PHE A 185 -1.88 16.82 -16.06
N GLU A 186 -2.99 16.96 -16.79
CA GLU A 186 -3.28 16.20 -18.01
C GLU A 186 -2.17 16.29 -19.08
N ASP A 187 -1.48 17.43 -19.17
CA ASP A 187 -0.37 17.69 -20.11
C ASP A 187 1.04 17.60 -19.45
N ASP A 188 1.14 17.25 -18.16
CA ASP A 188 2.36 17.38 -17.34
C ASP A 188 2.98 16.03 -16.93
N PRO A 189 4.04 15.55 -17.60
CA PRO A 189 4.71 14.28 -17.27
C PRO A 189 5.54 14.32 -15.98
N SER A 190 5.60 15.44 -15.25
CA SER A 190 6.24 15.51 -13.93
C SER A 190 5.32 15.09 -12.78
N VAL A 191 4.01 14.93 -13.04
CA VAL A 191 3.04 14.40 -12.09
C VAL A 191 2.34 13.19 -12.72
N LEU A 192 2.41 12.05 -12.04
CA LEU A 192 1.56 10.89 -12.36
C LEU A 192 0.30 11.00 -11.50
N TYR A 193 -0.87 11.21 -12.13
CA TYR A 193 -2.16 11.06 -11.47
C TYR A 193 -2.68 9.64 -11.68
N PHE A 194 -3.01 8.98 -10.58
CA PHE A 194 -3.75 7.73 -10.54
C PHE A 194 -5.08 7.98 -9.83
N SER A 195 -6.16 7.44 -10.37
CA SER A 195 -7.46 7.35 -9.69
C SER A 195 -8.03 5.95 -9.86
N TRP A 196 -8.67 5.44 -8.81
CA TRP A 196 -9.86 4.60 -8.98
C TRP A 196 -11.11 5.40 -8.64
N HIS A 197 -12.26 4.91 -9.10
CA HIS A 197 -13.57 5.47 -8.82
C HIS A 197 -14.66 4.49 -9.27
N ARG A 198 -15.88 4.66 -8.75
CA ARG A 198 -17.10 4.09 -9.32
C ARG A 198 -17.43 4.86 -10.61
N TYR A 199 -17.84 4.16 -11.67
CA TYR A 199 -18.08 4.78 -12.98
C TYR A 199 -19.40 4.34 -13.62
N GLU A 200 -19.74 3.05 -13.52
CA GLU A 200 -21.02 2.49 -13.99
C GLU A 200 -21.36 2.90 -15.44
N ASN A 201 -20.37 2.81 -16.33
CA ASN A 201 -20.49 3.23 -17.74
C ASN A 201 -20.96 4.70 -17.90
N GLN A 202 -20.40 5.60 -17.10
CA GLN A 202 -20.75 7.03 -17.02
C GLN A 202 -22.08 7.33 -16.31
N GLU A 203 -22.79 6.33 -15.74
CA GLU A 203 -24.00 6.57 -14.94
C GLU A 203 -23.71 7.08 -13.52
N PHE A 204 -22.51 6.87 -12.99
CA PHE A 204 -22.10 7.43 -11.68
C PHE A 204 -21.49 8.84 -11.81
N TRP A 205 -21.69 9.66 -10.78
CA TRP A 205 -21.19 11.03 -10.66
C TRP A 205 -19.64 11.04 -10.67
N PRO A 206 -18.96 11.97 -11.37
CA PRO A 206 -19.45 13.20 -12.00
C PRO A 206 -20.02 13.03 -13.43
N ASN A 207 -20.27 11.80 -13.89
CA ASN A 207 -20.86 11.51 -15.21
C ASN A 207 -20.03 12.01 -16.40
N LEU A 208 -18.70 11.97 -16.31
CA LEU A 208 -17.78 12.51 -17.31
C LEU A 208 -17.16 11.42 -18.21
N PRO A 209 -17.17 11.55 -19.55
CA PRO A 209 -16.46 10.63 -20.43
C PRO A 209 -14.94 10.58 -20.17
N GLU A 210 -14.35 11.68 -19.71
CA GLU A 210 -12.92 11.76 -19.39
C GLU A 210 -12.51 11.03 -18.09
N SER A 211 -13.47 10.51 -17.30
CA SER A 211 -13.19 9.58 -16.20
C SER A 211 -12.88 8.17 -16.71
N ASP A 212 -13.26 7.84 -17.95
CA ASP A 212 -13.02 6.52 -18.55
C ASP A 212 -11.52 6.18 -18.69
N TYR A 213 -11.22 4.88 -18.78
CA TYR A 213 -9.86 4.36 -18.98
C TYR A 213 -9.19 4.86 -20.26
N SER A 214 -9.96 5.27 -21.27
CA SER A 214 -9.43 5.83 -22.51
C SER A 214 -8.67 7.16 -22.33
N THR A 215 -8.88 7.87 -21.21
CA THR A 215 -8.25 9.17 -20.95
C THR A 215 -6.89 9.03 -20.27
N VAL A 216 -5.86 8.75 -21.08
CA VAL A 216 -4.47 8.57 -20.62
C VAL A 216 -3.67 9.86 -20.42
N GLY A 217 -4.29 11.03 -20.59
CA GLY A 217 -3.63 12.35 -20.60
C GLY A 217 -3.28 12.85 -22.01
N LYS A 218 -2.91 14.14 -22.10
CA LYS A 218 -2.70 14.90 -23.34
C LYS A 218 -1.23 15.22 -23.60
N GLY A 219 -0.94 15.66 -24.83
CA GLY A 219 0.36 16.20 -25.28
C GLY A 219 1.61 15.52 -24.71
N LYS A 220 2.20 16.08 -23.65
CA LYS A 220 3.39 15.51 -22.98
C LYS A 220 3.06 14.63 -21.77
N GLY A 221 1.91 14.85 -21.13
CA GLY A 221 1.38 14.05 -20.02
C GLY A 221 0.75 12.73 -20.48
N ALA A 222 0.63 12.47 -21.78
CA ALA A 222 0.07 11.23 -22.32
C ALA A 222 0.79 9.96 -21.81
N GLY A 223 0.09 9.21 -20.94
CA GLY A 223 0.57 8.05 -20.19
C GLY A 223 0.69 8.28 -18.68
N PHE A 224 0.57 9.53 -18.22
CA PHE A 224 0.71 9.98 -16.82
C PHE A 224 -0.63 10.34 -16.15
N ASN A 225 -1.75 10.15 -16.85
CA ASN A 225 -3.07 10.02 -16.24
C ASN A 225 -3.49 8.55 -16.30
N VAL A 226 -3.90 7.94 -15.18
CA VAL A 226 -4.20 6.50 -15.09
C VAL A 226 -5.46 6.23 -14.27
N ASN A 227 -6.54 5.82 -14.94
CA ASN A 227 -7.76 5.35 -14.31
C ASN A 227 -7.70 3.81 -14.12
N VAL A 228 -6.88 3.31 -13.17
CA VAL A 228 -6.75 1.91 -12.64
C VAL A 228 -6.18 0.77 -13.55
N PRO A 229 -5.04 0.05 -13.31
CA PRO A 229 -3.75 0.33 -12.63
C PRO A 229 -2.51 -0.22 -13.45
N TRP A 230 -1.21 -0.23 -13.11
CA TRP A 230 -0.29 0.40 -12.13
C TRP A 230 1.18 0.19 -12.63
N ASN A 231 2.25 0.56 -11.88
CA ASN A 231 3.62 -0.05 -11.90
C ASN A 231 4.72 0.31 -12.95
N LYS A 232 5.09 1.60 -13.15
CA LYS A 232 6.50 1.93 -13.55
C LYS A 232 7.02 3.34 -13.24
N PHE A 233 6.48 4.04 -12.24
CA PHE A 233 6.92 5.40 -11.87
C PHE A 233 7.80 5.38 -10.61
N ASN A 234 8.77 6.30 -10.53
CA ASN A 234 9.69 6.43 -9.39
C ASN A 234 9.53 7.82 -8.74
N PRO A 235 8.51 8.02 -7.90
CA PRO A 235 8.21 9.33 -7.32
C PRO A 235 9.27 9.80 -6.32
N GLU A 236 9.39 11.12 -6.20
CA GLU A 236 10.17 11.83 -5.19
C GLU A 236 9.30 12.23 -3.99
N LEU A 237 7.98 12.29 -4.19
CA LEU A 237 6.93 12.49 -3.20
C LEU A 237 5.67 11.73 -3.65
N VAL A 238 4.98 11.08 -2.70
CA VAL A 238 3.61 10.56 -2.93
C VAL A 238 2.63 11.45 -2.17
N LEU A 239 1.60 11.91 -2.88
CA LEU A 239 0.40 12.51 -2.31
C LEU A 239 -0.73 11.49 -2.40
N ILE A 240 -1.59 11.41 -1.39
CA ILE A 240 -2.79 10.58 -1.42
C ILE A 240 -4.01 11.50 -1.23
N SER A 241 -4.88 11.55 -2.25
CA SER A 241 -6.26 12.03 -2.12
C SER A 241 -7.03 10.91 -1.44
N ALA A 242 -7.22 11.06 -0.13
CA ALA A 242 -7.61 10.00 0.77
C ALA A 242 -9.09 10.11 1.14
N GLY A 243 -9.96 9.81 0.17
CA GLY A 243 -11.37 9.53 0.43
C GLY A 243 -11.56 8.15 1.07
N PHE A 244 -12.59 7.99 1.88
CA PHE A 244 -12.90 6.71 2.54
C PHE A 244 -14.32 6.20 2.24
N ASP A 245 -14.93 6.73 1.20
CA ASP A 245 -16.21 6.28 0.61
C ASP A 245 -16.05 5.06 -0.30
N SER A 246 -14.81 4.74 -0.69
CA SER A 246 -14.45 3.44 -1.28
C SER A 246 -14.52 2.27 -0.28
N ALA A 247 -14.84 2.55 0.99
CA ALA A 247 -15.01 1.56 2.06
C ALA A 247 -16.43 0.97 2.14
N ILE A 248 -16.57 -0.10 2.93
CA ILE A 248 -17.84 -0.74 3.25
C ILE A 248 -18.78 0.22 4.01
N ASN A 249 -20.09 0.04 3.80
CA ASN A 249 -21.21 0.82 4.35
C ASN A 249 -21.37 2.26 3.84
N ASP A 250 -20.45 2.79 3.02
CA ASP A 250 -20.58 4.17 2.54
C ASP A 250 -21.82 4.37 1.63
N PRO A 251 -22.64 5.41 1.87
CA PRO A 251 -23.89 5.63 1.13
C PRO A 251 -23.69 6.00 -0.34
N GLU A 252 -22.57 6.61 -0.73
CA GLU A 252 -22.30 6.99 -2.12
C GLU A 252 -21.50 5.92 -2.84
N GLY A 253 -20.40 5.46 -2.23
CA GLY A 253 -19.52 4.48 -2.87
C GLY A 253 -20.11 3.09 -3.00
N LYS A 254 -20.83 2.62 -1.98
CA LYS A 254 -21.52 1.30 -1.94
C LYS A 254 -20.58 0.11 -2.22
N MET A 255 -19.29 0.28 -1.93
CA MET A 255 -18.26 -0.73 -2.07
C MET A 255 -18.21 -1.67 -0.87
N CYS A 256 -17.37 -2.71 -0.94
CA CYS A 256 -17.22 -3.73 0.11
C CYS A 256 -15.81 -3.80 0.72
N ALA A 257 -14.95 -2.79 0.51
CA ALA A 257 -13.60 -2.79 1.06
C ALA A 257 -13.63 -2.53 2.58
N THR A 258 -13.07 -3.45 3.37
CA THR A 258 -13.01 -3.28 4.83
C THR A 258 -11.94 -2.24 5.23
N PRO A 259 -12.04 -1.58 6.40
CA PRO A 259 -11.04 -0.61 6.87
C PRO A 259 -9.60 -1.14 6.91
N ALA A 260 -9.43 -2.45 7.09
CA ALA A 260 -8.14 -3.13 7.00
C ALA A 260 -7.43 -2.90 5.66
N CYS A 261 -8.17 -2.83 4.53
CA CYS A 261 -7.64 -2.63 3.19
C CYS A 261 -6.73 -1.39 3.10
N PHE A 262 -7.17 -0.26 3.67
CA PHE A 262 -6.44 1.00 3.62
C PHE A 262 -5.09 0.95 4.34
N ALA A 263 -4.92 0.08 5.35
CA ALA A 263 -3.62 -0.17 5.95
C ALA A 263 -2.65 -0.85 4.97
N HIS A 264 -3.11 -1.80 4.15
CA HIS A 264 -2.28 -2.42 3.11
C HIS A 264 -2.01 -1.46 1.95
N LEU A 265 -2.99 -0.67 1.51
CA LEU A 265 -2.77 0.35 0.47
C LEU A 265 -1.69 1.35 0.91
N THR A 266 -1.77 1.83 2.16
CA THR A 266 -0.76 2.70 2.78
C THR A 266 0.61 2.01 2.82
N HIS A 267 0.69 0.78 3.33
CA HIS A 267 1.93 0.01 3.44
C HIS A 267 2.62 -0.25 2.09
N LEU A 268 1.85 -0.62 1.06
CA LEU A 268 2.38 -0.83 -0.29
C LEU A 268 2.99 0.47 -0.86
N LEU A 269 2.32 1.61 -0.65
CA LEU A 269 2.81 2.93 -1.07
C LEU A 269 4.02 3.40 -0.26
N MET A 270 4.13 3.06 1.04
CA MET A 270 5.28 3.43 1.89
C MET A 270 6.63 2.89 1.38
N SER A 271 6.62 1.92 0.48
CA SER A 271 7.80 1.41 -0.22
C SER A 271 8.29 2.32 -1.38
N LEU A 272 7.55 3.39 -1.70
CA LEU A 272 7.88 4.40 -2.71
C LEU A 272 8.42 5.68 -2.07
N ALA A 273 9.15 6.50 -2.84
CA ALA A 273 9.65 7.82 -2.42
C ALA A 273 10.37 7.85 -1.06
N GLU A 274 11.08 6.79 -0.64
CA GLU A 274 11.66 6.67 0.72
C GLU A 274 10.63 6.87 1.85
N GLY A 275 9.37 6.46 1.64
CA GLY A 275 8.28 6.66 2.59
C GLY A 275 7.80 8.10 2.74
N LYS A 276 8.23 9.03 1.87
CA LYS A 276 7.76 10.43 1.85
C LYS A 276 6.33 10.50 1.28
N ILE A 277 5.35 10.40 2.18
CA ILE A 277 3.92 10.36 1.86
C ILE A 277 3.15 11.43 2.63
N CYS A 278 2.30 12.17 1.93
CA CYS A 278 1.32 13.09 2.51
C CYS A 278 -0.09 12.61 2.13
N ALA A 279 -0.88 12.13 3.09
CA ALA A 279 -2.30 11.87 2.88
C ALA A 279 -3.14 13.10 3.23
N VAL A 280 -4.18 13.38 2.44
CA VAL A 280 -5.11 14.51 2.63
C VAL A 280 -6.52 13.95 2.57
N LEU A 281 -7.34 14.20 3.60
CA LEU A 281 -8.72 13.72 3.64
C LEU A 281 -9.56 14.36 2.51
N GLU A 282 -10.26 13.51 1.74
CA GLU A 282 -11.23 13.92 0.70
C GLU A 282 -12.66 13.51 1.12
N GLY A 283 -13.28 12.53 0.45
CA GLY A 283 -14.61 11.97 0.73
C GLY A 283 -14.67 10.91 1.84
N GLY A 284 -15.73 10.09 1.83
CA GLY A 284 -16.11 9.18 2.91
C GLY A 284 -17.14 9.78 3.88
N TYR A 285 -18.29 9.13 3.98
CA TYR A 285 -19.52 9.70 4.55
C TYR A 285 -20.21 8.78 5.58
N ASP A 286 -19.99 7.46 5.56
CA ASP A 286 -20.28 6.64 6.74
C ASP A 286 -19.25 6.92 7.85
N LEU A 287 -19.68 7.60 8.90
CA LEU A 287 -18.80 8.10 9.97
C LEU A 287 -18.05 6.98 10.73
N HIS A 288 -18.62 5.77 10.78
CA HIS A 288 -17.98 4.62 11.42
C HIS A 288 -16.86 4.06 10.55
N SER A 289 -17.15 3.78 9.27
CA SER A 289 -16.18 3.28 8.30
C SER A 289 -15.05 4.27 8.08
N LEU A 290 -15.37 5.56 7.87
CA LEU A 290 -14.44 6.68 7.72
C LEU A 290 -13.39 6.72 8.85
N SER A 291 -13.85 6.78 10.10
CA SER A 291 -12.98 6.90 11.28
C SER A 291 -12.09 5.66 11.47
N HIS A 292 -12.61 4.46 11.20
CA HIS A 292 -11.82 3.23 11.22
C HIS A 292 -10.77 3.19 10.10
N CYS A 293 -11.11 3.60 8.86
CA CYS A 293 -10.16 3.63 7.74
C CYS A 293 -9.02 4.63 7.98
N ILE A 294 -9.32 5.78 8.59
CA ILE A 294 -8.33 6.77 9.04
C ILE A 294 -7.41 6.16 10.13
N CYS A 295 -7.98 5.46 11.12
CA CYS A 295 -7.18 4.78 12.15
C CYS A 295 -6.27 3.69 11.55
N HIS A 296 -6.76 2.91 10.58
CA HIS A 296 -5.95 1.90 9.86
C HIS A 296 -4.83 2.53 9.02
N THR A 297 -5.09 3.67 8.37
CA THR A 297 -4.10 4.46 7.62
C THR A 297 -3.01 5.02 8.55
N VAL A 298 -3.40 5.60 9.70
CA VAL A 298 -2.46 6.16 10.68
C VAL A 298 -1.62 5.06 11.35
N LYS A 299 -2.21 3.92 11.70
CA LYS A 299 -1.48 2.73 12.19
C LYS A 299 -0.38 2.30 11.22
N ALA A 300 -0.70 2.18 9.93
CA ALA A 300 0.28 1.84 8.89
C ALA A 300 1.40 2.90 8.80
N PHE A 301 1.07 4.20 8.79
CA PHE A 301 2.10 5.27 8.77
C PHE A 301 3.03 5.26 9.98
N LEU A 302 2.49 4.97 11.17
CA LEU A 302 3.25 4.80 12.42
C LEU A 302 4.10 3.51 12.44
N GLY A 303 3.89 2.62 11.45
CA GLY A 303 4.61 1.35 11.30
C GLY A 303 4.03 0.19 12.10
N ASP A 304 2.76 0.26 12.55
CA ASP A 304 2.09 -0.85 13.22
C ASP A 304 1.95 -2.07 12.28
N PRO A 305 1.82 -3.29 12.84
CA PRO A 305 1.41 -4.48 12.11
C PRO A 305 0.17 -4.24 11.25
N VAL A 306 0.32 -4.52 9.95
CA VAL A 306 -0.81 -4.50 9.01
C VAL A 306 -1.65 -5.76 9.28
N PRO A 307 -2.98 -5.67 9.48
CA PRO A 307 -3.82 -6.82 9.83
C PRO A 307 -3.84 -7.92 8.74
N HIS A 308 -4.48 -9.04 9.01
CA HIS A 308 -4.83 -10.00 7.96
C HIS A 308 -5.99 -9.48 7.11
N LEU A 309 -5.92 -9.67 5.79
CA LEU A 309 -7.09 -9.60 4.91
C LEU A 309 -7.73 -10.98 4.80
N LEU A 310 -8.98 -11.08 5.25
CA LEU A 310 -9.79 -12.28 5.11
C LEU A 310 -10.45 -12.32 3.72
N ASN A 311 -10.87 -13.51 3.28
CA ASN A 311 -11.75 -13.72 2.13
C ASN A 311 -11.23 -13.19 0.76
N ILE A 312 -9.92 -12.96 0.61
CA ILE A 312 -9.31 -12.64 -0.69
C ILE A 312 -9.60 -13.75 -1.70
N SER A 313 -10.11 -13.36 -2.86
CA SER A 313 -10.58 -14.26 -3.91
C SER A 313 -10.22 -13.71 -5.31
N SER A 314 -10.86 -14.19 -6.37
CA SER A 314 -10.72 -13.58 -7.70
C SER A 314 -11.37 -12.20 -7.72
N PRO A 315 -10.77 -11.18 -8.38
CA PRO A 315 -11.52 -10.03 -8.82
C PRO A 315 -12.71 -10.48 -9.68
N CYS A 316 -13.84 -9.79 -9.58
CA CYS A 316 -15.03 -10.05 -10.41
C CYS A 316 -14.77 -9.67 -11.87
N ASP A 317 -15.55 -10.20 -12.81
CA ASP A 317 -15.29 -10.00 -14.25
C ASP A 317 -15.36 -8.51 -14.66
N SER A 318 -16.21 -7.68 -14.03
CA SER A 318 -16.23 -6.22 -14.23
C SER A 318 -14.92 -5.53 -13.80
N ALA A 319 -14.34 -5.94 -12.66
CA ALA A 319 -13.03 -5.46 -12.23
C ALA A 319 -11.90 -5.97 -13.15
N LEU A 320 -11.98 -7.23 -13.60
CA LEU A 320 -11.05 -7.79 -14.59
C LEU A 320 -11.16 -7.10 -15.96
N GLU A 321 -12.34 -6.64 -16.36
CA GLU A 321 -12.56 -5.88 -17.58
C GLU A 321 -11.98 -4.46 -17.50
N SER A 322 -12.23 -3.78 -16.39
CA SER A 322 -11.60 -2.49 -16.10
C SER A 322 -10.07 -2.61 -16.14
N ILE A 323 -9.51 -3.57 -15.39
CA ILE A 323 -8.07 -3.85 -15.33
C ILE A 323 -7.50 -4.20 -16.72
N GLN A 324 -8.16 -5.05 -17.52
CA GLN A 324 -7.63 -5.46 -18.83
C GLN A 324 -7.61 -4.31 -19.84
N ASN A 325 -8.65 -3.48 -19.85
CA ASN A 325 -8.82 -2.40 -20.82
C ASN A 325 -7.84 -1.24 -20.54
N VAL A 326 -7.68 -0.88 -19.27
CA VAL A 326 -6.69 0.12 -18.85
C VAL A 326 -5.28 -0.36 -19.14
N ARG A 327 -4.94 -1.61 -18.79
CA ARG A 327 -3.64 -2.21 -19.13
C ARG A 327 -3.39 -2.28 -20.63
N ALA A 328 -4.43 -2.43 -21.46
CA ALA A 328 -4.32 -2.43 -22.91
C ALA A 328 -3.98 -1.03 -23.47
N VAL A 329 -4.78 0.00 -23.16
CA VAL A 329 -4.51 1.37 -23.66
C VAL A 329 -3.16 1.90 -23.16
N HIS A 330 -2.77 1.53 -21.94
CA HIS A 330 -1.48 1.90 -21.37
C HIS A 330 -0.26 1.12 -21.91
N GLN A 331 -0.43 0.09 -22.76
CA GLN A 331 0.68 -0.66 -23.37
C GLN A 331 1.70 0.25 -24.05
N GLN A 332 1.24 1.19 -24.89
CA GLN A 332 2.14 2.05 -25.65
C GLN A 332 3.00 2.95 -24.75
N HIS A 333 2.48 3.36 -23.59
CA HIS A 333 3.17 4.25 -22.66
C HIS A 333 4.17 3.48 -21.78
N TRP A 334 3.78 2.34 -21.21
CA TRP A 334 4.55 1.68 -20.17
C TRP A 334 5.26 0.40 -20.62
N ALA A 335 6.59 0.41 -20.58
CA ALA A 335 7.44 -0.63 -21.16
C ALA A 335 7.24 -2.08 -20.65
N PHE A 336 6.68 -2.28 -19.45
CA PHE A 336 6.40 -3.62 -18.91
C PHE A 336 5.05 -4.21 -19.40
N LEU A 337 4.16 -3.37 -19.96
CA LEU A 337 2.90 -3.80 -20.58
C LEU A 337 3.08 -4.16 -22.06
N ARG A 338 4.03 -3.52 -22.76
CA ARG A 338 4.32 -3.73 -24.21
C ARG A 338 4.61 -5.18 -24.61
N SER A 339 5.11 -5.98 -23.67
CA SER A 339 5.48 -7.38 -23.83
C SER A 339 4.37 -8.37 -23.47
N LEU A 340 3.23 -7.88 -22.96
CA LEU A 340 2.14 -8.71 -22.47
C LEU A 340 1.06 -8.87 -23.54
N PRO A 341 0.52 -10.09 -23.76
CA PRO A 341 -0.57 -10.33 -24.71
C PRO A 341 -1.91 -9.84 -24.12
N ILE A 342 -2.12 -8.53 -24.16
CA ILE A 342 -3.36 -7.87 -23.72
C ILE A 342 -4.08 -7.31 -24.95
N SER A 343 -5.40 -7.44 -24.95
CA SER A 343 -6.33 -6.79 -25.88
C SER A 343 -7.45 -6.17 -25.05
N MET A 344 -7.96 -5.03 -25.49
CA MET A 344 -9.26 -4.55 -24.98
C MET A 344 -10.35 -5.57 -25.31
N LYS A 345 -11.40 -5.59 -24.48
CA LYS A 345 -12.69 -6.21 -24.76
C LYS A 345 -13.80 -5.25 -24.32
N HIS A 346 -14.97 -5.43 -24.91
CA HIS A 346 -16.23 -5.06 -24.28
C HIS A 346 -17.03 -6.34 -24.14
N GLN A 347 -17.39 -6.72 -22.92
CA GLN A 347 -18.49 -7.63 -22.69
C GLN A 347 -19.74 -6.83 -22.32
N ASN A 348 -20.89 -7.24 -22.87
CA ASN A 348 -22.16 -6.90 -22.26
C ASN A 348 -22.30 -7.76 -21.01
N VAL A 349 -21.70 -7.32 -19.91
CA VAL A 349 -21.86 -7.97 -18.60
C VAL A 349 -23.33 -7.83 -18.21
N ASN A 350 -24.08 -8.94 -18.26
CA ASN A 350 -25.36 -9.01 -17.59
C ASN A 350 -25.10 -9.02 -16.09
N ASP A 351 -25.35 -7.90 -15.41
CA ASP A 351 -25.36 -7.83 -13.95
C ASP A 351 -26.59 -8.56 -13.37
N ASP A 352 -26.58 -9.90 -13.48
CA ASP A 352 -27.63 -10.82 -13.03
C ASP A 352 -27.63 -10.97 -11.49
N LYS A 353 -27.96 -9.86 -10.82
CA LYS A 353 -28.51 -9.72 -9.46
C LYS A 353 -28.09 -10.78 -8.44
N LYS A 354 -26.80 -10.86 -8.17
CA LYS A 354 -26.25 -11.40 -6.93
C LYS A 354 -25.15 -10.51 -6.33
N LEU A 355 -25.57 -9.33 -5.88
CA LEU A 355 -25.05 -8.83 -4.61
C LEU A 355 -25.55 -9.78 -3.51
N GLU A 356 -24.82 -10.87 -3.28
CA GLU A 356 -25.05 -11.66 -2.08
C GLU A 356 -24.75 -10.77 -0.87
N GLN A 357 -25.61 -10.85 0.14
CA GLN A 357 -25.60 -9.96 1.29
C GLN A 357 -24.45 -10.33 2.22
N PHE A 358 -23.23 -9.96 1.83
CA PHE A 358 -22.00 -10.19 2.60
C PHE A 358 -22.23 -9.73 4.05
N CYS A 359 -22.03 -10.67 4.97
CA CYS A 359 -22.66 -10.60 6.28
C CYS A 359 -22.24 -9.37 7.08
N ASN A 360 -23.20 -8.74 7.76
CA ASN A 360 -22.97 -7.68 8.75
C ASN A 360 -22.17 -8.15 10.00
N GLU A 361 -21.56 -9.33 9.97
CA GLU A 361 -20.89 -9.98 11.10
C GLU A 361 -19.49 -9.40 11.38
N GLU A 362 -18.76 -8.93 10.36
CA GLU A 362 -17.43 -8.32 10.56
C GLU A 362 -17.49 -6.91 11.20
N ILE A 363 -18.65 -6.23 11.20
CA ILE A 363 -18.84 -4.94 11.91
C ILE A 363 -18.73 -5.12 13.44
N HIS A 364 -18.75 -6.36 13.93
CA HIS A 364 -18.48 -6.72 15.32
C HIS A 364 -17.15 -7.47 15.51
N THR A 365 -16.15 -7.23 14.65
CA THR A 365 -14.76 -7.35 15.10
C THR A 365 -14.52 -6.31 16.19
N SER A 366 -14.62 -6.75 17.45
CA SER A 366 -14.23 -5.97 18.63
C SER A 366 -12.84 -5.40 18.40
N SER A 367 -12.68 -4.07 18.53
CA SER A 367 -11.40 -3.38 18.36
C SER A 367 -10.27 -4.21 18.98
N PRO A 368 -9.35 -4.78 18.17
CA PRO A 368 -8.43 -5.80 18.66
C PRO A 368 -7.56 -5.16 19.74
N ASN A 369 -7.78 -5.59 21.01
CA ASN A 369 -7.26 -4.97 22.22
C ASN A 369 -5.84 -4.46 21.97
N TYR A 370 -5.67 -3.12 21.94
CA TYR A 370 -4.47 -2.47 21.40
C TYR A 370 -3.22 -3.14 21.96
N CYS A 371 -2.60 -3.97 21.12
CA CYS A 371 -1.42 -4.73 21.50
C CYS A 371 -0.26 -3.76 21.31
N PRO A 372 0.33 -3.22 22.39
CA PRO A 372 1.34 -2.19 22.25
C PRO A 372 2.53 -2.76 21.46
N LEU A 373 3.04 -1.98 20.51
CA LEU A 373 4.22 -2.35 19.72
C LEU A 373 5.31 -2.91 20.65
N PRO A 374 5.88 -4.08 20.36
CA PRO A 374 6.92 -4.65 21.22
C PRO A 374 8.11 -3.68 21.27
N PRO A 375 8.69 -3.43 22.45
CA PRO A 375 9.75 -2.42 22.63
C PRO A 375 11.03 -2.76 21.83
N LYS A 376 11.15 -4.02 21.38
CA LYS A 376 12.07 -4.48 20.35
C LYS A 376 11.25 -4.98 19.17
N ARG A 377 11.49 -4.46 17.97
CA ARG A 377 10.76 -4.84 16.75
C ARG A 377 11.33 -6.10 16.09
N THR A 378 12.66 -6.27 16.12
CA THR A 378 13.37 -7.30 15.35
C THR A 378 14.33 -8.10 16.22
N ALA A 379 14.17 -9.43 16.30
CA ALA A 379 15.16 -10.33 16.88
C ALA A 379 16.28 -10.64 15.87
N VAL A 380 17.55 -10.63 16.31
CA VAL A 380 18.71 -10.84 15.44
C VAL A 380 19.64 -11.91 16.02
N ALA A 381 19.83 -12.99 15.28
CA ALA A 381 20.78 -14.06 15.57
C ALA A 381 21.93 -14.06 14.54
N LEU A 382 23.17 -14.17 15.02
CA LEU A 382 24.41 -14.05 14.25
C LEU A 382 25.34 -15.24 14.58
N LEU A 383 26.19 -15.63 13.63
CA LEU A 383 27.14 -16.75 13.75
C LEU A 383 28.55 -16.31 14.17
N GLY A 384 28.82 -14.99 14.14
CA GLY A 384 30.09 -14.40 14.57
C GLY A 384 30.31 -12.96 14.07
N GLU A 385 29.40 -12.46 13.24
CA GLU A 385 29.40 -11.14 12.65
C GLU A 385 29.34 -10.06 13.74
N LYS A 386 30.21 -9.04 13.63
CA LYS A 386 30.29 -7.94 14.58
C LYS A 386 29.55 -6.74 14.04
N ILE A 387 28.27 -6.64 14.40
CA ILE A 387 27.37 -5.56 13.98
C ILE A 387 26.88 -4.82 15.23
N GLU A 388 26.85 -3.50 15.15
CA GLU A 388 26.20 -2.64 16.13
C GLU A 388 24.70 -2.58 15.81
N LEU A 389 23.89 -3.24 16.65
CA LEU A 389 22.46 -3.39 16.41
C LEU A 389 21.70 -2.17 16.97
N PRO A 390 20.78 -1.55 16.20
CA PRO A 390 19.97 -0.44 16.68
C PRO A 390 19.15 -0.78 17.94
N ASP A 391 18.81 0.24 18.75
CA ASP A 391 18.05 0.05 20.00
C ASP A 391 16.69 -0.64 19.83
N ARG A 392 16.11 -0.65 18.64
CA ARG A 392 14.87 -1.38 18.31
C ARG A 392 15.10 -2.89 18.06
N CYS A 393 16.33 -3.38 18.07
CA CYS A 393 16.67 -4.79 17.88
C CYS A 393 16.89 -5.53 19.21
N LEU A 394 16.52 -6.81 19.25
CA LEU A 394 16.84 -7.76 20.31
C LEU A 394 17.95 -8.70 19.81
N LYS A 395 19.14 -8.65 20.42
CA LYS A 395 20.21 -9.61 20.11
C LYS A 395 19.93 -10.94 20.79
N ILE A 396 19.94 -12.03 20.04
CA ILE A 396 19.89 -13.39 20.58
C ILE A 396 21.26 -13.81 21.09
N ASN A 397 21.32 -14.27 22.34
CA ASN A 397 22.52 -14.85 22.97
C ASN A 397 22.23 -16.32 23.30
N LEU A 398 23.11 -17.24 22.86
CA LEU A 398 22.83 -18.68 22.95
C LEU A 398 23.02 -19.27 24.35
N ASP A 399 23.83 -18.62 25.19
CA ASP A 399 24.13 -19.07 26.57
C ASP A 399 22.91 -18.97 27.50
N SER A 400 21.87 -18.23 27.10
CA SER A 400 20.61 -18.06 27.83
C SER A 400 19.46 -18.97 27.37
N VAL A 401 19.66 -19.84 26.37
CA VAL A 401 18.62 -20.78 25.90
C VAL A 401 18.76 -22.13 26.63
N PRO A 402 17.80 -22.53 27.50
CA PRO A 402 17.85 -23.79 28.23
C PRO A 402 18.05 -24.99 27.31
N SER A 403 18.87 -25.96 27.74
CA SER A 403 19.11 -27.16 26.95
C SER A 403 17.87 -28.05 26.82
N ASP A 404 16.94 -27.93 27.77
CA ASP A 404 15.80 -28.82 27.94
C ASP A 404 14.56 -28.37 27.15
N GLU A 405 14.54 -27.12 26.69
CA GLU A 405 13.55 -26.58 25.73
C GLU A 405 13.91 -26.94 24.28
N ILE A 406 15.12 -27.42 24.03
CA ILE A 406 15.59 -27.83 22.69
C ILE A 406 15.13 -29.26 22.44
N TRP A 407 13.85 -29.42 22.11
CA TRP A 407 13.28 -30.73 21.85
C TRP A 407 13.99 -31.45 20.71
N SER A 408 14.20 -32.75 20.89
CA SER A 408 15.10 -33.52 20.05
C SER A 408 14.57 -33.68 18.62
N PHE A 409 15.20 -32.98 17.67
CA PHE A 409 15.14 -33.22 16.21
C PHE A 409 15.64 -34.63 15.87
N LYS A 410 14.83 -35.66 16.17
CA LYS A 410 15.28 -37.05 16.28
C LYS A 410 15.66 -37.75 14.98
N ASP A 411 15.24 -37.22 13.84
CA ASP A 411 15.51 -37.77 12.51
C ASP A 411 16.36 -36.81 11.64
N SER A 412 17.57 -36.49 12.12
CA SER A 412 18.58 -35.79 11.30
C SER A 412 19.94 -36.51 11.32
N THR A 413 20.11 -37.43 10.36
CA THR A 413 21.38 -38.11 10.06
C THR A 413 22.35 -37.16 9.35
N VAL A 414 22.99 -36.27 10.11
CA VAL A 414 23.98 -35.30 9.59
C VAL A 414 25.28 -35.35 10.40
N GLU A 415 26.40 -35.54 9.71
CA GLU A 415 27.75 -35.48 10.29
C GLU A 415 28.14 -34.01 10.56
N GLY A 416 27.89 -33.51 11.77
CA GLY A 416 28.18 -32.10 12.11
C GLY A 416 27.53 -31.59 13.40
N GLN A 417 27.59 -32.37 14.48
CA GLN A 417 26.71 -32.21 15.66
C GLN A 417 26.71 -30.83 16.35
N LYS A 418 27.78 -30.02 16.27
CA LYS A 418 27.84 -28.72 16.95
C LYS A 418 27.11 -27.60 16.21
N ASP A 419 27.40 -27.44 14.92
CA ASP A 419 26.96 -26.26 14.18
C ASP A 419 25.46 -26.36 13.83
N SER A 420 24.97 -27.58 13.59
CA SER A 420 23.54 -27.87 13.45
C SER A 420 22.75 -27.57 14.73
N LEU A 421 23.27 -27.94 15.91
CA LEU A 421 22.65 -27.63 17.20
C LEU A 421 22.65 -26.12 17.51
N HIS A 422 23.72 -25.41 17.12
CA HIS A 422 23.82 -23.95 17.24
C HIS A 422 22.79 -23.24 16.34
N LEU A 423 22.62 -23.70 15.10
CA LEU A 423 21.59 -23.24 14.18
C LEU A 423 20.18 -23.45 14.74
N GLN A 424 19.88 -24.65 15.25
CA GLN A 424 18.58 -24.97 15.86
C GLN A 424 18.28 -24.08 17.07
N LYS A 425 19.25 -23.86 17.98
CA LYS A 425 19.13 -22.93 19.12
C LYS A 425 18.77 -21.50 18.67
N ASN A 426 19.51 -20.95 17.71
CA ASN A 426 19.29 -19.60 17.20
C ASN A 426 17.89 -19.43 16.60
N LEU A 427 17.50 -20.35 15.70
CA LEU A 427 16.21 -20.28 15.02
C LEU A 427 15.05 -20.46 16.00
N CYS A 428 15.12 -21.44 16.89
CA CYS A 428 14.13 -21.67 17.95
C CYS A 428 13.94 -20.39 18.80
N SER A 429 15.03 -19.76 19.24
CA SER A 429 14.96 -18.55 20.06
C SER A 429 14.35 -17.36 19.32
N VAL A 430 14.70 -17.13 18.05
CA VAL A 430 14.08 -16.08 17.22
C VAL A 430 12.58 -16.34 17.03
N MET A 431 12.20 -17.56 16.65
CA MET A 431 10.80 -17.92 16.40
C MET A 431 9.93 -17.83 17.65
N MET A 432 10.41 -18.32 18.81
CA MET A 432 9.71 -18.18 20.08
C MET A 432 9.40 -16.71 20.39
N LYS A 433 10.35 -15.80 20.18
CA LYS A 433 10.14 -14.36 20.43
C LYS A 433 9.15 -13.70 19.47
N ILE A 434 9.07 -14.16 18.23
CA ILE A 434 8.03 -13.72 17.27
C ILE A 434 6.65 -14.22 17.73
N PHE A 435 6.49 -15.51 17.99
CA PHE A 435 5.17 -16.08 18.34
C PHE A 435 4.68 -15.71 19.75
N GLN A 436 5.59 -15.37 20.67
CA GLN A 436 5.27 -14.76 21.97
C GLN A 436 4.93 -13.26 21.86
N LYS A 437 5.00 -12.66 20.66
CA LYS A 437 4.88 -11.21 20.37
C LYS A 437 5.82 -10.33 21.22
N GLU A 438 6.98 -10.87 21.59
CA GLU A 438 8.08 -10.11 22.23
C GLU A 438 8.91 -9.32 21.19
N VAL A 439 8.86 -9.75 19.93
CA VAL A 439 9.30 -8.99 18.74
C VAL A 439 8.28 -9.20 17.62
N GLN A 440 8.29 -8.34 16.59
CA GLN A 440 7.41 -8.51 15.43
C GLN A 440 8.00 -9.47 14.40
N ASN A 441 9.30 -9.41 14.18
CA ASN A 441 9.99 -10.12 13.10
C ASN A 441 11.42 -10.49 13.51
N GLY A 442 12.16 -11.16 12.64
CA GLY A 442 13.51 -11.58 12.96
C GLY A 442 14.43 -11.90 11.79
N LEU A 443 15.71 -12.02 12.12
CA LEU A 443 16.79 -12.31 11.20
C LEU A 443 17.75 -13.33 11.81
N ALA A 444 18.20 -14.30 11.01
CA ALA A 444 19.23 -15.26 11.38
C ALA A 444 20.27 -15.39 10.26
N ALA A 445 21.55 -15.21 10.60
CA ALA A 445 22.65 -15.74 9.81
C ALA A 445 22.68 -17.27 9.92
N VAL A 446 22.82 -17.99 8.80
CA VAL A 446 22.73 -19.46 8.76
C VAL A 446 23.82 -20.10 7.88
N PRO A 447 24.41 -21.25 8.29
CA PRO A 447 25.46 -21.93 7.51
C PRO A 447 24.90 -22.72 6.31
N CYS A 448 23.60 -23.05 6.32
CA CYS A 448 22.93 -23.75 5.23
C CYS A 448 21.44 -23.37 5.20
N LEU A 449 20.97 -22.78 4.09
CA LEU A 449 19.56 -22.36 3.93
C LEU A 449 18.60 -23.54 4.00
N LEU A 450 18.92 -24.67 3.37
CA LEU A 450 18.02 -25.82 3.28
C LEU A 450 17.82 -26.51 4.63
N GLU A 451 18.84 -26.50 5.49
CA GLU A 451 18.74 -26.98 6.87
C GLU A 451 17.99 -25.96 7.75
N ALA A 452 18.24 -24.66 7.57
CA ALA A 452 17.54 -23.61 8.30
C ALA A 452 16.02 -23.61 8.00
N ILE A 453 15.60 -23.72 6.74
CA ILE A 453 14.18 -23.81 6.37
C ILE A 453 13.56 -25.09 6.97
N LYS A 454 14.24 -26.25 6.88
CA LYS A 454 13.78 -27.49 7.53
C LYS A 454 13.61 -27.34 9.05
N ALA A 455 14.53 -26.66 9.72
CA ALA A 455 14.46 -26.39 11.15
C ALA A 455 13.28 -25.47 11.50
N VAL A 456 13.00 -24.44 10.69
CA VAL A 456 11.83 -23.56 10.84
C VAL A 456 10.53 -24.33 10.65
N LEU A 457 10.38 -25.09 9.56
CA LEU A 457 9.17 -25.86 9.27
C LEU A 457 8.88 -26.90 10.37
N SER A 458 9.89 -27.64 10.80
CA SER A 458 9.76 -28.65 11.86
C SER A 458 9.51 -28.02 13.24
N PHE A 459 9.97 -26.79 13.48
CA PHE A 459 9.58 -26.05 14.68
C PHE A 459 8.11 -25.65 14.61
N CYS A 460 7.63 -25.14 13.47
CA CYS A 460 6.23 -24.76 13.33
C CYS A 460 5.29 -25.95 13.56
N THR A 461 5.56 -27.12 12.97
CA THR A 461 4.73 -28.32 13.15
C THR A 461 4.80 -28.97 14.53
N THR A 462 5.82 -28.67 15.34
CA THR A 462 6.03 -29.29 16.67
C THR A 462 5.71 -28.33 17.83
N CYS A 463 5.91 -27.03 17.63
CA CYS A 463 5.94 -26.03 18.70
C CYS A 463 4.88 -24.92 18.51
N ALA A 464 4.56 -24.55 17.28
CA ALA A 464 3.75 -23.37 16.97
C ALA A 464 2.33 -23.76 16.52
N ASN A 465 1.52 -24.28 17.46
CA ASN A 465 0.14 -24.72 17.21
C ASN A 465 -0.80 -23.65 16.60
N SER A 466 -0.38 -22.39 16.54
CA SER A 466 -1.08 -21.27 15.91
C SER A 466 -0.66 -20.97 14.45
N VAL A 467 0.35 -21.67 13.92
CA VAL A 467 0.87 -21.46 12.56
C VAL A 467 0.38 -22.60 11.67
N SER A 468 -0.52 -22.28 10.75
CA SER A 468 -1.10 -23.24 9.79
C SER A 468 -0.58 -23.05 8.37
N ARG A 469 -0.30 -21.81 7.95
CA ARG A 469 0.13 -21.46 6.58
C ARG A 469 1.46 -20.73 6.58
N ILE A 470 2.48 -21.33 5.96
CA ILE A 470 3.84 -20.79 5.90
C ILE A 470 4.19 -20.44 4.46
N LEU A 471 4.52 -19.17 4.20
CA LEU A 471 5.11 -18.74 2.94
C LEU A 471 6.64 -18.81 3.04
N VAL A 472 7.28 -19.66 2.24
CA VAL A 472 8.73 -19.66 2.04
C VAL A 472 9.05 -19.04 0.68
N LEU A 473 9.77 -17.92 0.69
CA LEU A 473 10.35 -17.31 -0.51
C LEU A 473 11.86 -17.57 -0.51
N TYR A 474 12.30 -18.51 -1.33
CA TYR A 474 13.68 -19.01 -1.39
C TYR A 474 14.40 -18.52 -2.65
N LEU A 475 15.48 -17.76 -2.48
CA LEU A 475 16.31 -17.24 -3.57
C LEU A 475 17.61 -18.03 -3.65
N GLY A 476 17.67 -19.03 -4.53
CA GLY A 476 18.81 -19.92 -4.67
C GLY A 476 18.68 -20.99 -5.75
N ASP A 477 19.84 -21.39 -6.30
CA ASP A 477 19.98 -22.33 -7.41
C ASP A 477 19.88 -23.83 -7.04
N LYS A 478 19.90 -24.19 -5.75
CA LYS A 478 19.82 -25.60 -5.31
C LYS A 478 18.36 -26.03 -5.28
N ASP A 479 17.99 -27.14 -5.92
CA ASP A 479 16.65 -27.71 -5.83
C ASP A 479 16.24 -27.97 -4.36
N TYR A 480 15.00 -27.66 -4.00
CA TYR A 480 14.50 -27.82 -2.64
C TYR A 480 14.18 -29.31 -2.33
N PRO A 481 14.86 -29.96 -1.36
CA PRO A 481 14.90 -31.42 -1.26
C PRO A 481 13.84 -32.00 -0.29
N VAL A 482 12.67 -31.37 -0.20
CA VAL A 482 11.56 -31.82 0.66
C VAL A 482 10.41 -32.30 -0.22
N SER A 483 9.80 -33.42 0.14
CA SER A 483 8.51 -33.80 -0.44
C SER A 483 7.46 -32.82 0.07
N LEU A 484 7.14 -31.81 -0.75
CA LEU A 484 6.00 -30.94 -0.50
C LEU A 484 4.73 -31.77 -0.64
N GLU A 485 4.04 -32.00 0.47
CA GLU A 485 2.66 -32.48 0.45
C GLU A 485 1.79 -31.31 -0.02
N ASP A 486 0.87 -31.54 -0.96
CA ASP A 486 -0.07 -30.49 -1.43
C ASP A 486 -1.22 -30.27 -0.42
N ASP A 487 -0.90 -30.24 0.88
CA ASP A 487 -1.82 -30.08 2.00
C ASP A 487 -2.33 -28.63 2.14
N GLY A 488 -1.52 -27.66 1.71
CA GLY A 488 -1.77 -26.22 1.80
C GLY A 488 -1.10 -25.52 2.99
N ASN A 489 -0.37 -26.24 3.83
CA ASN A 489 0.29 -25.67 5.01
C ASN A 489 1.63 -24.97 4.66
N LEU A 490 2.18 -25.24 3.47
CA LEU A 490 3.43 -24.65 2.98
C LEU A 490 3.30 -24.20 1.51
N LEU A 491 3.44 -22.89 1.28
CA LEU A 491 3.65 -22.28 -0.05
C LEU A 491 5.14 -22.00 -0.25
N LEU A 492 5.78 -22.72 -1.18
CA LEU A 492 7.16 -22.48 -1.60
C LEU A 492 7.20 -21.73 -2.94
N ILE A 493 7.75 -20.52 -2.93
CA ILE A 493 8.13 -19.77 -4.12
C ILE A 493 9.66 -19.81 -4.21
N GLN A 494 10.22 -20.38 -5.27
CA GLN A 494 11.69 -20.48 -5.46
C GLN A 494 12.15 -19.64 -6.65
N MET A 495 13.01 -18.66 -6.40
CA MET A 495 13.64 -17.83 -7.44
C MET A 495 15.06 -18.35 -7.71
N SER A 496 15.38 -18.66 -8.96
CA SER A 496 16.61 -19.36 -9.34
C SER A 496 17.24 -18.82 -10.63
N THR A 497 18.57 -18.81 -10.70
CA THR A 497 19.31 -18.45 -11.93
C THR A 497 19.51 -19.63 -12.89
N LYS A 498 18.91 -20.78 -12.57
CA LYS A 498 18.87 -22.01 -13.36
C LYS A 498 17.44 -22.55 -13.44
N LYS A 499 17.01 -23.07 -14.60
CA LYS A 499 15.72 -23.78 -14.69
C LYS A 499 15.80 -25.07 -13.86
N LEU A 500 15.00 -25.11 -12.80
CA LEU A 500 14.97 -26.18 -11.79
C LEU A 500 14.35 -27.47 -12.37
N LYS A 501 14.61 -28.62 -11.75
CA LYS A 501 14.10 -29.92 -12.21
C LYS A 501 13.25 -30.61 -11.13
N GLY A 502 12.21 -29.90 -10.70
CA GLY A 502 11.27 -30.34 -9.67
C GLY A 502 9.87 -30.66 -10.20
N ARG A 503 9.01 -31.14 -9.30
CA ARG A 503 7.56 -31.24 -9.53
C ARG A 503 6.93 -29.89 -9.23
N GLU A 504 6.33 -29.25 -10.23
CA GLU A 504 5.51 -28.05 -10.04
C GLU A 504 4.14 -28.44 -9.45
N SER A 505 3.61 -27.60 -8.55
CA SER A 505 2.25 -27.75 -8.01
C SER A 505 1.60 -26.36 -7.86
N LYS A 506 0.42 -26.26 -7.24
CA LYS A 506 -0.16 -24.94 -6.92
C LYS A 506 0.56 -24.24 -5.76
N TYR A 507 1.22 -25.00 -4.89
CA TYR A 507 1.98 -24.50 -3.74
C TYR A 507 3.50 -24.54 -3.95
N HIS A 508 3.97 -25.06 -5.10
CA HIS A 508 5.37 -24.96 -5.52
C HIS A 508 5.48 -24.14 -6.82
N ILE A 509 6.05 -22.95 -6.70
CA ILE A 509 6.15 -21.94 -7.77
C ILE A 509 7.64 -21.65 -8.05
N PRO A 510 8.29 -22.38 -8.97
CA PRO A 510 9.61 -22.01 -9.45
C PRO A 510 9.52 -20.79 -10.39
N ILE A 511 10.45 -19.85 -10.23
CA ILE A 511 10.59 -18.65 -11.06
C ILE A 511 12.04 -18.60 -11.53
N PHE A 512 12.27 -18.88 -12.82
CA PHE A 512 13.58 -18.72 -13.43
C PHE A 512 13.82 -17.27 -13.81
N LEU A 513 14.97 -16.72 -13.39
CA LEU A 513 15.44 -15.40 -13.79
C LEU A 513 16.84 -15.50 -14.40
N PRO A 514 17.04 -15.11 -15.67
CA PRO A 514 18.35 -15.08 -16.30
C PRO A 514 19.38 -14.27 -15.50
N LYS A 515 20.62 -14.77 -15.46
CA LYS A 515 21.74 -14.18 -14.70
C LYS A 515 22.46 -13.05 -15.44
N GLU A 516 22.19 -12.86 -16.74
CA GLU A 516 22.84 -11.82 -17.53
C GLU A 516 22.21 -10.46 -17.22
N GLY A 517 23.04 -9.47 -16.85
CA GLY A 517 22.57 -8.14 -16.47
C GLY A 517 21.94 -8.09 -15.07
N ASN A 518 21.85 -6.88 -14.50
CA ASN A 518 21.25 -6.71 -13.17
C ASN A 518 19.71 -6.83 -13.27
N ASN A 519 19.19 -8.03 -13.01
CA ASN A 519 17.80 -8.43 -13.27
C ASN A 519 16.78 -7.90 -12.23
N VAL A 520 17.09 -6.74 -11.62
CA VAL A 520 16.23 -5.92 -10.75
C VAL A 520 14.79 -5.89 -11.22
N LYS A 521 14.60 -5.57 -12.50
CA LYS A 521 13.26 -5.35 -13.05
C LYS A 521 12.51 -6.66 -13.31
N GLY A 522 13.20 -7.78 -13.53
CA GLY A 522 12.59 -9.11 -13.55
C GLY A 522 12.12 -9.55 -12.16
N VAL A 523 12.92 -9.32 -11.11
CA VAL A 523 12.51 -9.59 -9.71
C VAL A 523 11.33 -8.71 -9.30
N LEU A 524 11.36 -7.41 -9.58
CA LEU A 524 10.22 -6.51 -9.29
C LEU A 524 8.96 -6.88 -10.09
N HIS A 525 9.12 -7.28 -11.37
CA HIS A 525 8.00 -7.77 -12.17
C HIS A 525 7.40 -9.04 -11.54
N ALA A 526 8.22 -10.04 -11.19
CA ALA A 526 7.76 -11.23 -10.46
C ALA A 526 7.06 -10.88 -9.14
N LEU A 527 7.61 -9.94 -8.38
CA LEU A 527 7.09 -9.52 -7.08
C LEU A 527 5.65 -9.00 -7.17
N PHE A 528 5.39 -8.03 -8.06
CA PHE A 528 4.05 -7.46 -8.23
C PHE A 528 3.11 -8.29 -9.11
N SER A 529 3.64 -9.09 -10.05
CA SER A 529 2.82 -9.90 -10.98
C SER A 529 2.35 -11.21 -10.40
N LEU A 530 3.13 -11.83 -9.51
CA LEU A 530 2.97 -13.24 -9.12
C LEU A 530 3.13 -13.45 -7.60
N ILE A 531 4.23 -12.98 -7.01
CA ILE A 531 4.58 -13.30 -5.62
C ILE A 531 3.60 -12.63 -4.65
N LEU A 532 3.43 -11.31 -4.70
CA LEU A 532 2.51 -10.60 -3.81
C LEU A 532 1.05 -11.05 -4.02
N PRO A 533 0.49 -11.13 -5.26
CA PRO A 533 -0.85 -11.66 -5.47
C PRO A 533 -1.08 -13.04 -4.81
N VAL A 534 -0.25 -14.05 -5.11
CA VAL A 534 -0.40 -15.38 -4.50
C VAL A 534 -0.23 -15.31 -2.99
N ALA A 535 0.75 -14.55 -2.48
CA ALA A 535 0.99 -14.43 -1.03
C ALA A 535 -0.17 -13.78 -0.28
N TYR A 536 -0.83 -12.76 -0.85
CA TYR A 536 -2.03 -12.15 -0.28
C TYR A 536 -3.21 -13.12 -0.27
N MET A 537 -3.48 -13.83 -1.38
CA MET A 537 -4.57 -14.82 -1.44
C MET A 537 -4.29 -16.09 -0.61
N TYR A 538 -3.02 -16.43 -0.39
CA TYR A 538 -2.62 -17.49 0.54
C TYR A 538 -2.76 -17.07 2.01
N ASN A 539 -2.63 -15.77 2.29
CA ASN A 539 -2.76 -15.16 3.60
C ASN A 539 -1.96 -15.92 4.69
N PRO A 540 -0.61 -16.00 4.60
CA PRO A 540 0.20 -16.81 5.50
C PRO A 540 0.16 -16.31 6.97
N ASP A 541 0.37 -17.22 7.90
CA ASP A 541 0.54 -16.95 9.34
C ASP A 541 2.04 -16.69 9.70
N LEU A 542 2.97 -17.08 8.81
CA LEU A 542 4.40 -16.78 8.88
C LEU A 542 4.99 -16.58 7.48
N VAL A 543 5.83 -15.56 7.29
CA VAL A 543 6.66 -15.40 6.09
C VAL A 543 8.13 -15.72 6.39
N VAL A 544 8.74 -16.59 5.59
CA VAL A 544 10.16 -16.93 5.66
C VAL A 544 10.82 -16.52 4.35
N THR A 545 11.80 -15.61 4.41
CA THR A 545 12.66 -15.28 3.28
C THR A 545 14.00 -15.99 3.47
N ALA A 546 14.46 -16.73 2.46
CA ALA A 546 15.67 -17.53 2.55
C ALA A 546 16.59 -17.25 1.35
N LEU A 547 17.78 -16.70 1.60
CA LEU A 547 18.62 -16.16 0.52
C LEU A 547 20.11 -16.29 0.82
N SER A 548 20.92 -16.32 -0.23
CA SER A 548 22.38 -16.16 -0.12
C SER A 548 22.83 -14.86 -0.78
N CYS A 549 23.81 -14.18 -0.18
CA CYS A 549 24.46 -13.02 -0.80
C CYS A 549 25.13 -13.37 -2.14
N GLN A 550 25.44 -14.65 -2.40
CA GLN A 550 25.98 -15.14 -3.67
C GLN A 550 24.92 -15.36 -4.78
N SER A 551 23.63 -15.14 -4.49
CA SER A 551 22.51 -15.36 -5.44
C SER A 551 22.58 -14.48 -6.70
N GLY A 552 23.25 -13.32 -6.64
CA GLY A 552 23.30 -12.34 -7.73
C GLY A 552 22.09 -11.41 -7.79
N VAL A 553 21.19 -11.46 -6.79
CA VAL A 553 20.08 -10.52 -6.62
C VAL A 553 20.60 -9.25 -5.93
N ASP A 554 20.28 -8.08 -6.48
CA ASP A 554 20.70 -6.78 -5.95
C ASP A 554 20.08 -6.52 -4.55
N LYS A 555 20.93 -6.08 -3.61
CA LYS A 555 20.58 -5.81 -2.20
C LYS A 555 19.37 -4.88 -2.07
N LYS A 556 19.26 -3.86 -2.94
CA LYS A 556 18.14 -2.90 -2.92
C LYS A 556 16.78 -3.59 -3.12
N ILE A 557 16.73 -4.62 -3.95
CA ILE A 557 15.48 -5.36 -4.22
C ILE A 557 15.07 -6.18 -3.00
N LEU A 558 16.05 -6.77 -2.30
CA LEU A 558 15.80 -7.57 -1.11
C LEU A 558 15.25 -6.70 0.03
N ASN A 559 15.71 -5.46 0.16
CA ASN A 559 15.11 -4.49 1.08
C ASN A 559 13.66 -4.15 0.70
N GLN A 560 13.41 -3.86 -0.59
CA GLN A 560 12.07 -3.61 -1.13
C GLN A 560 11.10 -4.78 -0.84
N LEU A 561 11.57 -6.00 -1.08
CA LEU A 561 10.86 -7.26 -0.87
C LEU A 561 10.58 -7.52 0.62
N THR A 562 11.58 -7.36 1.49
CA THR A 562 11.44 -7.52 2.96
C THR A 562 10.48 -6.49 3.56
N SER A 563 10.41 -5.28 3.03
CA SER A 563 9.40 -4.30 3.45
C SER A 563 8.01 -4.65 2.91
N LEU A 564 7.86 -4.98 1.62
CA LEU A 564 6.55 -5.29 1.05
C LEU A 564 5.92 -6.53 1.71
N LEU A 565 6.70 -7.58 1.94
CA LEU A 565 6.25 -8.80 2.61
C LEU A 565 5.90 -8.64 4.10
N GLN A 566 6.29 -7.54 4.77
CA GLN A 566 5.78 -7.21 6.12
C GLN A 566 4.29 -6.80 6.12
N GLY A 567 3.65 -6.65 4.94
CA GLY A 567 2.21 -6.44 4.80
C GLY A 567 1.38 -7.72 4.85
N LEU A 568 1.98 -8.84 5.26
CA LEU A 568 1.42 -10.19 5.40
C LEU A 568 1.75 -10.74 6.79
N ALA A 569 0.98 -11.70 7.30
CA ALA A 569 1.24 -12.38 8.58
C ALA A 569 1.37 -11.44 9.81
N GLU A 570 0.67 -10.30 9.84
CA GLU A 570 0.91 -9.21 10.80
C GLU A 570 2.37 -8.70 10.81
N GLY A 571 3.11 -8.87 9.72
CA GLY A 571 4.55 -8.58 9.65
C GLY A 571 5.45 -9.62 10.32
N GLN A 572 4.92 -10.79 10.72
CA GLN A 572 5.70 -11.93 11.23
C GLN A 572 6.56 -12.53 10.11
N LEU A 573 7.78 -11.99 9.98
CA LEU A 573 8.72 -12.31 8.92
C LEU A 573 10.07 -12.76 9.49
N LEU A 574 10.62 -13.83 8.95
CA LEU A 574 11.94 -14.36 9.29
C LEU A 574 12.89 -14.30 8.08
N CYS A 575 13.98 -13.56 8.18
CA CYS A 575 15.06 -13.53 7.19
C CYS A 575 16.16 -14.56 7.53
N LEU A 576 16.33 -15.57 6.69
CA LEU A 576 17.41 -16.56 6.74
C LEU A 576 18.48 -16.20 5.70
N ILE A 577 19.68 -15.82 6.15
CA ILE A 577 20.74 -15.28 5.29
C ILE A 577 21.99 -16.17 5.37
N HIS A 578 22.45 -16.63 4.22
CA HIS A 578 23.64 -17.49 4.08
C HIS A 578 24.80 -16.76 3.40
N ASP A 579 26.00 -16.92 3.97
CA ASP A 579 27.22 -16.15 3.71
C ASP A 579 26.98 -14.62 3.76
N PRO A 580 26.52 -14.09 4.91
CA PRO A 580 26.15 -12.68 5.03
C PRO A 580 27.35 -11.73 4.94
N GLU A 581 27.23 -10.72 4.08
CA GLU A 581 28.03 -9.50 4.18
C GLU A 581 27.44 -8.57 5.27
N VAL A 582 28.30 -7.90 6.05
CA VAL A 582 27.87 -7.00 7.14
C VAL A 582 26.88 -5.93 6.66
N SER A 583 27.17 -5.24 5.55
CA SER A 583 26.26 -4.21 5.01
C SER A 583 24.89 -4.78 4.66
N PHE A 584 24.84 -6.04 4.21
CA PHE A 584 23.59 -6.68 3.79
C PHE A 584 22.73 -7.07 5.00
N LEU A 585 23.36 -7.46 6.12
CA LEU A 585 22.67 -7.63 7.38
C LEU A 585 22.11 -6.28 7.88
N GLU A 586 22.89 -5.21 7.84
CA GLU A 586 22.47 -3.85 8.23
C GLU A 586 21.30 -3.34 7.37
N ASP A 587 21.39 -3.48 6.04
CA ASP A 587 20.35 -3.18 5.05
C ASP A 587 19.03 -3.94 5.35
N THR A 588 19.13 -5.24 5.63
CA THR A 588 17.97 -6.08 5.93
C THR A 588 17.37 -5.73 7.30
N ILE A 589 18.21 -5.44 8.30
CA ILE A 589 17.76 -5.00 9.64
C ILE A 589 16.99 -3.68 9.54
N CYS A 590 17.48 -2.69 8.77
CA CYS A 590 16.73 -1.44 8.56
C CYS A 590 15.36 -1.69 7.92
N SER A 591 15.29 -2.63 6.97
CA SER A 591 14.04 -3.02 6.32
C SER A 591 13.06 -3.70 7.30
N LEU A 592 13.54 -4.60 8.15
CA LEU A 592 12.75 -5.25 9.22
C LEU A 592 12.31 -4.28 10.33
N LEU A 593 13.12 -3.26 10.60
CA LEU A 593 12.78 -2.16 11.50
C LEU A 593 11.74 -1.18 10.91
N GLY A 594 11.35 -1.36 9.65
CA GLY A 594 10.41 -0.50 8.94
C GLY A 594 10.98 0.90 8.67
N ASP A 595 12.28 1.01 8.37
CA ASP A 595 12.91 2.28 8.01
C ASP A 595 12.88 2.56 6.49
N PRO A 596 13.14 3.82 6.05
CA PRO A 596 12.99 4.22 4.65
C PRO A 596 13.88 3.42 3.68
N ILE A 597 13.25 2.86 2.64
CA ILE A 597 13.94 2.10 1.59
C ILE A 597 14.49 3.08 0.53
N LEU A 598 15.72 2.84 0.07
CA LEU A 598 16.29 3.56 -1.06
C LEU A 598 15.61 3.14 -2.38
N PRO A 599 15.21 4.07 -3.27
CA PRO A 599 14.45 3.73 -4.47
C PRO A 599 15.21 2.85 -5.47
N VAL A 600 14.50 1.92 -6.11
CA VAL A 600 15.06 0.91 -7.01
C VAL A 600 14.96 1.37 -8.48
N THR A 601 15.96 2.13 -8.95
CA THR A 601 15.97 2.76 -10.28
C THR A 601 16.56 1.91 -11.40
N ASP A 602 17.50 1.03 -11.08
CA ASP A 602 18.52 0.52 -12.02
C ASP A 602 18.10 -0.77 -12.76
N GLY A 603 18.94 -1.26 -13.66
CA GLY A 603 18.71 -2.51 -14.42
C GLY A 603 17.80 -2.37 -15.65
N VAL A 604 17.70 -3.47 -16.41
CA VAL A 604 16.88 -3.59 -17.64
C VAL A 604 15.84 -4.70 -17.42
N LEU A 605 14.61 -4.49 -17.89
CA LEU A 605 13.58 -5.52 -17.89
C LEU A 605 13.77 -6.41 -19.12
N GLN A 606 14.03 -7.70 -18.92
CA GLN A 606 14.28 -8.66 -20.00
C GLN A 606 13.00 -9.38 -20.41
N GLY A 607 12.82 -9.60 -21.73
CA GLY A 607 11.65 -10.28 -22.28
C GLY A 607 11.50 -11.71 -21.75
N GLU A 608 12.58 -12.47 -21.60
CA GLU A 608 12.55 -13.84 -21.07
C GLU A 608 12.06 -13.89 -19.61
N ALA A 609 12.51 -12.95 -18.76
CA ALA A 609 12.07 -12.85 -17.37
C ALA A 609 10.57 -12.51 -17.24
N ILE A 610 10.03 -11.71 -18.18
CA ILE A 610 8.58 -11.46 -18.28
C ILE A 610 7.85 -12.73 -18.73
N GLN A 611 8.35 -13.39 -19.77
CA GLN A 611 7.71 -14.59 -20.33
C GLN A 611 7.63 -15.74 -19.32
N GLU A 612 8.66 -15.97 -18.51
CA GLU A 612 8.64 -16.99 -17.45
C GLU A 612 7.61 -16.65 -16.35
N VAL A 613 7.56 -15.38 -15.89
CA VAL A 613 6.61 -14.93 -14.87
C VAL A 613 5.16 -15.02 -15.37
N GLU A 614 4.90 -14.65 -16.62
CA GLU A 614 3.57 -14.74 -17.22
C GLU A 614 3.17 -16.18 -17.56
N GLN A 615 4.12 -17.06 -17.90
CA GLN A 615 3.86 -18.51 -18.02
C GLN A 615 3.45 -19.11 -16.68
N GLN A 616 4.16 -18.76 -15.60
CA GLN A 616 3.77 -19.17 -14.24
C GLN A 616 2.41 -18.57 -13.83
N ARG A 617 2.12 -17.30 -14.16
CA ARG A 617 0.79 -16.70 -13.97
C ARG A 617 -0.30 -17.53 -14.67
N GLN A 618 -0.15 -17.80 -15.96
CA GLN A 618 -1.13 -18.56 -16.76
C GLN A 618 -1.35 -19.97 -16.22
N ARG A 619 -0.29 -20.63 -15.72
CA ARG A 619 -0.37 -21.96 -15.06
C ARG A 619 -1.21 -21.92 -13.76
N LEU A 620 -1.19 -20.79 -13.05
CA LEU A 620 -1.66 -20.68 -11.67
C LEU A 620 -3.00 -19.93 -11.51
N GLN A 621 -3.40 -19.09 -12.47
CA GLN A 621 -4.53 -18.16 -12.31
C GLN A 621 -5.92 -18.79 -12.10
N GLU A 622 -6.13 -20.06 -12.48
CA GLU A 622 -7.39 -20.79 -12.18
C GLU A 622 -7.41 -21.40 -10.77
N GLN A 623 -6.27 -21.45 -10.10
CA GLN A 623 -6.11 -21.92 -8.71
C GLN A 623 -5.95 -20.74 -7.75
N TRP A 624 -5.39 -19.63 -8.24
CA TRP A 624 -5.13 -18.40 -7.53
C TRP A 624 -5.76 -17.24 -8.30
N GLY A 625 -7.09 -17.05 -8.15
CA GLY A 625 -7.90 -16.12 -8.95
C GLY A 625 -7.39 -14.68 -8.97
N ILE A 626 -6.73 -14.22 -7.91
CA ILE A 626 -6.04 -12.92 -7.81
C ILE A 626 -4.96 -12.67 -8.89
N LEU A 627 -4.46 -13.73 -9.55
CA LEU A 627 -3.52 -13.60 -10.66
C LEU A 627 -4.17 -13.20 -11.99
N LYS A 628 -5.50 -13.33 -12.11
CA LYS A 628 -6.24 -12.94 -13.31
C LYS A 628 -6.12 -11.42 -13.51
N THR A 629 -5.76 -11.02 -14.73
CA THR A 629 -5.70 -9.60 -15.15
C THR A 629 -6.45 -9.36 -16.48
N GLN A 630 -7.29 -10.33 -16.86
CA GLN A 630 -8.15 -10.34 -18.03
C GLN A 630 -9.36 -11.24 -17.75
N VAL A 631 -10.52 -10.92 -18.33
CA VAL A 631 -11.74 -11.75 -18.22
C VAL A 631 -11.53 -13.10 -18.92
N THR A 632 -11.79 -14.19 -18.22
CA THR A 632 -11.70 -15.57 -18.76
C THR A 632 -12.69 -15.78 -19.90
N ARG A 633 -12.31 -16.50 -20.97
CA ARG A 633 -13.26 -16.84 -22.04
C ARG A 633 -14.23 -17.92 -21.57
N THR A 634 -15.49 -17.55 -21.37
CA THR A 634 -16.61 -18.47 -21.53
C THR A 634 -16.82 -18.75 -23.02
N GLU A 635 -16.23 -19.83 -23.52
CA GLU A 635 -16.61 -20.38 -24.83
C GLU A 635 -18.00 -21.02 -24.69
N TYR A 636 -19.03 -20.25 -25.03
CA TYR A 636 -20.39 -20.76 -25.19
C TYR A 636 -20.42 -21.75 -26.37
N SER A 637 -20.46 -23.03 -26.04
CA SER A 637 -20.50 -24.19 -26.95
C SER A 637 -21.90 -24.50 -27.48
#